data_AF-A0A7U2ICY1-F1
#
_entry.id   AF-A0A7U2ICY1-F1
#
_cell.length_a   1.000
_cell.length_b   1.000
_cell.length_c   1.000
_cell.angle_alpha   90.00
_cell.angle_beta   90.00
_cell.angle_gamma   90.00
#
_symmetry.space_group_name_H-M   'P 1'
#
loop_
_entity.id
_entity.type
_entity.pdbx_description
1 polymer ?
#
loop_
_entity_poly.entity_id
_entity_poly.type
_entity_poly.pdbx_seq_one_letter_code
_entity_poly.pdbx_strand_id
1 'polypeptide(L)'
;MARSILLSSALFALQATAQSAAPYTDAKTGIKFNGYTADTGFTFGIALPETAGKDFIAQIQSPITAGWAGFSMGQSMVGNLLAVAWPNDGKVVSSFRVATGYSSPSVATGDFTMSPIPDGTFVNDTAFSYTFLCSNCISEDPLTGFVVAPELNIVGWAQSDDALTDPTSASGALTYHSAGFGAFGMPLADARSADFAKWAALAVKGGSGGNSTTPTTPITPGAGGNTTTPITGGNATVANATYDYIVAGAGPAGVIAAERLAESGASVLLIERGGPSLASSGNTKTLDWNSSVTMYDVPAYGYYLSDVGSPAFCSDTADQAGCLLGGGSSINAMMFVKPQDRDFDDKWPAGWKSSDVSAAADRVWERNPGQTYGSMDGKRYNDEAFNVLSKFFAGQGWAETDFIKDPNSKKDVFGHPSWNAADGLRSGVVRTYLPLAQKLENFKLMMNTKVIRAVREGETISGVEVESEAGQRVIYNVKAGGSVLLAAGAMSTPRILFNSGIGPAKQLQTVASGSSGVKLPAEADWIDLPVGEEIKDHPIFTVKFNVSTPVRAEPKTAYTTPNQTTIDLFAKGSGLLAQSGQRLNWWTSVNTTEGKEVFFQGTCNGPAENQIQMKVYITHGSESVGSLGITADGATNFITNPHLTSDVDKEAATIMMNRLIKMAAEGNSTLSLIAPAGVTNVTGADLIKDFKTGSHYVGTAKMGAKGEAGVVVDTDTKVYGTSNLFVVDASMHPDLPTGNTQAIIMVAAEAAAARILKLGGGSTTPTQPKPSGAASSSIVAPVAPTPSPVEPSSAPSASSPAETPIAPSVPSTPAAPAPSSPAESAPSTPPAATPAPSNPGSGTAKPYDRCGGNGYDGPTQCESGWSCKVQNDWYSQCIPASKRSEQGTTVHKRMDLLKRRGLVPAIVISE
;
A
#
# COMPACT_ATOMS: atom_id res chain seq x y z
N MET A 1 2.88 -8.72 -10.68
CA MET A 1 1.48 -8.29 -10.82
C MET A 1 1.23 -6.87 -11.37
N ALA A 2 2.22 -6.03 -11.69
CA ALA A 2 1.94 -4.64 -12.09
C ALA A 2 1.92 -4.34 -13.61
N ARG A 3 1.75 -5.35 -14.48
CA ARG A 3 1.66 -5.16 -15.96
C ARG A 3 0.34 -5.56 -16.61
N SER A 4 -0.65 -6.11 -15.90
CA SER A 4 -1.82 -6.71 -16.57
C SER A 4 -3.16 -5.95 -16.46
N ILE A 5 -3.22 -4.64 -16.15
CA ILE A 5 -4.55 -3.99 -15.92
C ILE A 5 -4.89 -2.80 -16.86
N LEU A 6 -3.97 -2.27 -17.66
CA LEU A 6 -4.36 -1.25 -18.68
C LEU A 6 -3.95 -1.60 -20.10
N LEU A 7 -3.26 -2.72 -20.30
CA LEU A 7 -3.53 -3.50 -21.50
C LEU A 7 -4.81 -4.33 -21.27
N SER A 8 -5.58 -4.19 -20.17
CA SER A 8 -6.71 -5.09 -19.90
C SER A 8 -8.07 -4.57 -20.34
N SER A 9 -8.48 -3.32 -20.13
CA SER A 9 -9.83 -2.95 -20.57
C SER A 9 -10.02 -3.06 -22.10
N ALA A 10 -8.97 -2.85 -22.91
CA ALA A 10 -9.01 -3.08 -24.36
C ALA A 10 -8.32 -4.39 -24.80
N LEU A 11 -7.14 -4.75 -24.26
CA LEU A 11 -6.43 -6.00 -24.63
C LEU A 11 -6.81 -7.22 -23.76
N PHE A 12 -7.37 -7.05 -22.55
CA PHE A 12 -8.24 -8.05 -21.91
C PHE A 12 -9.68 -7.93 -22.40
N ALA A 13 -10.21 -6.83 -22.94
CA ALA A 13 -11.42 -6.99 -23.76
C ALA A 13 -11.10 -7.85 -24.99
N LEU A 14 -9.94 -7.68 -25.64
CA LEU A 14 -9.50 -8.53 -26.74
C LEU A 14 -9.12 -9.97 -26.29
N GLN A 15 -8.47 -10.17 -25.13
CA GLN A 15 -8.21 -11.51 -24.57
C GLN A 15 -9.45 -12.14 -23.93
N ALA A 16 -10.40 -11.37 -23.39
CA ALA A 16 -11.72 -11.81 -22.93
C ALA A 16 -12.66 -12.09 -24.11
N THR A 17 -12.44 -11.45 -25.26
CA THR A 17 -13.08 -11.87 -26.52
C THR A 17 -12.42 -13.11 -27.12
N ALA A 18 -11.16 -13.41 -26.76
CA ALA A 18 -10.48 -14.64 -27.15
C ALA A 18 -10.76 -15.81 -26.18
N GLN A 19 -10.97 -15.50 -24.90
CA GLN A 19 -11.39 -16.38 -23.82
C GLN A 19 -12.84 -16.02 -23.48
N SER A 20 -13.75 -16.48 -24.33
CA SER A 20 -15.18 -16.25 -24.15
C SER A 20 -15.83 -17.41 -23.41
N ALA A 21 -16.83 -17.10 -22.60
CA ALA A 21 -17.75 -18.12 -22.12
C ALA A 21 -18.45 -18.83 -23.29
N ALA A 22 -18.71 -20.11 -23.14
CA ALA A 22 -19.45 -20.93 -24.09
C ALA A 22 -20.59 -21.70 -23.41
N PRO A 23 -21.69 -21.99 -24.13
CA PRO A 23 -22.78 -22.79 -23.58
C PRO A 23 -22.35 -24.21 -23.24
N TYR A 24 -22.77 -24.72 -22.08
CA TYR A 24 -22.70 -26.13 -21.74
C TYR A 24 -23.91 -26.55 -20.92
N THR A 25 -24.16 -27.86 -20.83
CA THR A 25 -25.22 -28.42 -19.98
C THR A 25 -24.56 -29.22 -18.87
N ASP A 26 -24.84 -28.87 -17.62
CA ASP A 26 -24.39 -29.64 -16.47
C ASP A 26 -25.13 -30.98 -16.43
N ALA A 27 -24.38 -32.09 -16.52
CA ALA A 27 -24.96 -33.42 -16.68
C ALA A 27 -25.75 -33.92 -15.46
N LYS A 28 -25.48 -33.36 -14.26
CA LYS A 28 -26.15 -33.77 -13.02
C LYS A 28 -27.47 -33.03 -12.82
N THR A 29 -27.45 -31.71 -12.99
CA THR A 29 -28.61 -30.84 -12.77
C THR A 29 -29.48 -30.65 -14.01
N GLY A 30 -28.93 -30.87 -15.21
CA GLY A 30 -29.58 -30.56 -16.48
C GLY A 30 -29.69 -29.06 -16.78
N ILE A 31 -29.02 -28.21 -16.01
CA ILE A 31 -29.01 -26.75 -16.19
C ILE A 31 -28.12 -26.40 -17.36
N LYS A 32 -28.61 -25.52 -18.25
CA LYS A 32 -27.82 -24.94 -19.33
C LYS A 32 -27.17 -23.68 -18.81
N PHE A 33 -25.84 -23.68 -18.77
CA PHE A 33 -25.02 -22.54 -18.38
C PHE A 33 -24.36 -21.93 -19.60
N ASN A 34 -24.10 -20.64 -19.56
CA ASN A 34 -22.98 -20.07 -20.29
C ASN A 34 -21.77 -20.02 -19.34
N GLY A 35 -20.62 -20.56 -19.73
CA GLY A 35 -19.52 -20.71 -18.78
C GLY A 35 -18.13 -20.81 -19.39
N TYR A 36 -17.14 -20.76 -18.51
CA TYR A 36 -15.73 -20.67 -18.84
C TYR A 36 -14.93 -21.68 -18.02
N THR A 37 -13.96 -22.33 -18.64
CA THR A 37 -13.00 -23.22 -17.98
C THR A 37 -11.59 -22.70 -18.20
N ALA A 38 -10.87 -22.48 -17.11
CA ALA A 38 -9.46 -22.08 -17.11
C ALA A 38 -8.54 -23.30 -17.24
N ASP A 39 -7.30 -23.06 -17.68
CA ASP A 39 -6.25 -24.10 -17.77
C ASP A 39 -5.92 -24.73 -16.40
N THR A 40 -6.23 -24.05 -15.29
CA THR A 40 -6.08 -24.54 -13.92
C THR A 40 -7.15 -25.56 -13.52
N GLY A 41 -8.13 -25.84 -14.39
CA GLY A 41 -9.27 -26.70 -14.12
C GLY A 41 -10.44 -26.02 -13.39
N PHE A 42 -10.33 -24.72 -13.09
CA PHE A 42 -11.47 -23.93 -12.61
C PHE A 42 -12.54 -23.83 -13.69
N THR A 43 -13.80 -24.01 -13.31
CA THR A 43 -14.96 -23.81 -14.18
C THR A 43 -15.99 -22.90 -13.51
N PHE A 44 -16.47 -21.93 -14.27
CA PHE A 44 -17.58 -21.06 -13.93
C PHE A 44 -18.75 -21.27 -14.89
N GLY A 45 -19.99 -21.23 -14.40
CA GLY A 45 -21.19 -21.18 -15.24
C GLY A 45 -22.22 -20.20 -14.69
N ILE A 46 -22.98 -19.54 -15.57
CA ILE A 46 -24.12 -18.70 -15.21
C ILE A 46 -25.36 -18.99 -16.07
N ALA A 47 -26.53 -18.95 -15.44
CA ALA A 47 -27.83 -19.00 -16.10
C ALA A 47 -28.70 -17.85 -15.59
N LEU A 48 -29.38 -17.17 -16.50
CA LEU A 48 -30.18 -15.98 -16.28
C LEU A 48 -31.64 -16.21 -16.71
N PRO A 49 -32.60 -15.50 -16.11
CA PRO A 49 -33.96 -15.45 -16.65
C PRO A 49 -33.99 -14.75 -18.02
N GLU A 50 -34.95 -15.15 -18.87
CA GLU A 50 -35.21 -14.46 -20.15
C GLU A 50 -35.60 -12.99 -19.93
N THR A 51 -36.47 -12.75 -18.94
CA THR A 51 -36.86 -11.40 -18.53
C THR A 51 -35.89 -10.85 -17.49
N ALA A 52 -35.69 -9.53 -17.48
CA ALA A 52 -34.88 -8.88 -16.46
C ALA A 52 -35.44 -9.18 -15.06
N GLY A 53 -34.57 -9.64 -14.17
CA GLY A 53 -34.89 -10.00 -12.80
C GLY A 53 -33.71 -9.70 -11.89
N LYS A 54 -33.84 -10.06 -10.60
CA LYS A 54 -32.79 -9.84 -9.60
C LYS A 54 -31.91 -11.07 -9.33
N ASP A 55 -32.20 -12.19 -9.98
CA ASP A 55 -31.68 -13.50 -9.62
C ASP A 55 -30.91 -14.13 -10.80
N PHE A 56 -29.91 -14.95 -10.47
CA PHE A 56 -29.23 -15.83 -11.43
C PHE A 56 -28.84 -17.15 -10.76
N ILE A 57 -28.55 -18.19 -11.54
CA ILE A 57 -27.95 -19.43 -11.04
C ILE A 57 -26.49 -19.44 -11.48
N ALA A 58 -25.57 -19.75 -10.57
CA ALA A 58 -24.17 -19.89 -10.89
C ALA A 58 -23.60 -21.23 -10.43
N GLN A 59 -22.52 -21.65 -11.10
CA GLN A 59 -21.73 -22.82 -10.74
C GLN A 59 -20.27 -22.40 -10.57
N ILE A 60 -19.67 -22.82 -9.45
CA ILE A 60 -18.22 -22.74 -9.19
C ILE A 60 -17.72 -24.17 -9.07
N GLN A 61 -16.81 -24.59 -9.94
CA GLN A 61 -16.19 -25.92 -9.87
C GLN A 61 -14.67 -25.79 -9.96
N SER A 62 -13.94 -26.63 -9.22
CA SER A 62 -12.48 -26.61 -9.21
C SER A 62 -11.93 -28.00 -8.87
N PRO A 63 -10.69 -28.34 -9.27
CA PRO A 63 -10.03 -29.58 -8.88
C PRO A 63 -9.98 -29.71 -7.35
N ILE A 64 -10.04 -30.93 -6.82
CA ILE A 64 -10.03 -31.17 -5.36
C ILE A 64 -8.72 -30.73 -4.70
N THR A 65 -7.65 -30.59 -5.48
CA THR A 65 -6.36 -30.07 -5.04
C THR A 65 -6.39 -28.58 -4.73
N ALA A 66 -7.43 -27.86 -5.18
CA ALA A 66 -7.58 -26.45 -4.89
C ALA A 66 -8.11 -26.24 -3.46
N GLY A 67 -7.44 -25.37 -2.71
CA GLY A 67 -7.89 -24.95 -1.39
C GLY A 67 -9.14 -24.08 -1.42
N TRP A 68 -9.34 -23.28 -2.48
CA TRP A 68 -10.57 -22.54 -2.75
C TRP A 68 -10.65 -22.01 -4.19
N ALA A 69 -11.85 -21.66 -4.63
CA ALA A 69 -12.09 -21.02 -5.92
C ALA A 69 -13.23 -19.98 -5.83
N GLY A 70 -13.26 -19.03 -6.77
CA GLY A 70 -14.35 -18.06 -6.84
C GLY A 70 -14.32 -17.18 -8.07
N PHE A 71 -15.32 -16.31 -8.15
CA PHE A 71 -15.46 -15.33 -9.23
C PHE A 71 -15.85 -13.96 -8.69
N SER A 72 -15.48 -12.93 -9.44
CA SER A 72 -15.95 -11.55 -9.25
C SER A 72 -17.11 -11.27 -10.19
N MET A 73 -18.17 -10.63 -9.68
CA MET A 73 -19.31 -10.18 -10.49
C MET A 73 -18.98 -9.01 -11.44
N GLY A 74 -17.70 -8.58 -11.47
CA GLY A 74 -17.13 -7.74 -12.49
C GLY A 74 -15.69 -8.16 -12.83
N GLN A 75 -14.94 -7.31 -13.51
CA GLN A 75 -13.58 -7.65 -13.93
C GLN A 75 -12.57 -7.73 -12.77
N SER A 76 -12.75 -6.91 -11.72
CA SER A 76 -11.76 -6.76 -10.63
C SER A 76 -12.28 -7.34 -9.33
N MET A 77 -11.39 -7.82 -8.45
CA MET A 77 -11.77 -8.21 -7.09
C MET A 77 -12.20 -6.99 -6.24
N VAL A 78 -11.61 -5.82 -6.48
CA VAL A 78 -11.92 -4.59 -5.74
C VAL A 78 -13.12 -3.91 -6.39
N GLY A 79 -14.04 -3.42 -5.57
CA GLY A 79 -15.20 -2.67 -6.04
C GLY A 79 -16.33 -3.52 -6.65
N ASN A 80 -16.28 -4.86 -6.48
CA ASN A 80 -17.30 -5.78 -6.99
C ASN A 80 -17.67 -6.82 -5.92
N LEU A 81 -18.92 -7.29 -5.92
CA LEU A 81 -19.35 -8.43 -5.14
C LEU A 81 -18.68 -9.70 -5.68
N LEU A 82 -18.16 -10.53 -4.77
CA LEU A 82 -17.45 -11.77 -5.07
C LEU A 82 -18.23 -12.95 -4.52
N ALA A 83 -18.13 -14.10 -5.18
CA ALA A 83 -18.64 -15.37 -4.67
C ALA A 83 -17.51 -16.40 -4.67
N VAL A 84 -17.29 -17.03 -3.52
CA VAL A 84 -16.21 -18.00 -3.29
C VAL A 84 -16.75 -19.29 -2.69
N ALA A 85 -16.11 -20.40 -2.99
CA ALA A 85 -16.43 -21.73 -2.49
C ALA A 85 -15.16 -22.58 -2.27
N TRP A 86 -15.21 -23.48 -1.29
CA TRP A 86 -14.12 -24.40 -0.97
C TRP A 86 -14.63 -25.71 -0.36
N PRO A 87 -13.86 -26.81 -0.48
CA PRO A 87 -14.21 -28.08 0.14
C PRO A 87 -13.78 -28.08 1.61
N ASN A 88 -14.64 -28.58 2.50
CA ASN A 88 -14.32 -28.90 3.88
C ASN A 88 -15.14 -30.11 4.36
N ASP A 89 -14.48 -31.15 4.85
CA ASP A 89 -15.11 -32.38 5.38
C ASP A 89 -16.18 -33.00 4.45
N GLY A 90 -15.86 -33.08 3.16
CA GLY A 90 -16.76 -33.64 2.14
C GLY A 90 -17.96 -32.77 1.78
N LYS A 91 -18.03 -31.53 2.30
CA LYS A 91 -19.05 -30.53 1.99
C LYS A 91 -18.42 -29.32 1.32
N VAL A 92 -19.25 -28.52 0.66
CA VAL A 92 -18.83 -27.22 0.14
C VAL A 92 -19.27 -26.12 1.09
N VAL A 93 -18.32 -25.28 1.48
CA VAL A 93 -18.56 -24.03 2.20
C VAL A 93 -18.44 -22.90 1.19
N SER A 94 -19.29 -21.87 1.33
CA SER A 94 -19.33 -20.73 0.42
C SER A 94 -19.62 -19.43 1.17
N SER A 95 -19.28 -18.31 0.54
CA SER A 95 -19.61 -16.98 1.07
C SER A 95 -19.59 -15.93 -0.04
N PHE A 96 -20.37 -14.87 0.15
CA PHE A 96 -20.15 -13.62 -0.58
C PHE A 96 -19.05 -12.81 0.08
N ARG A 97 -18.20 -12.17 -0.73
CA ARG A 97 -17.10 -11.34 -0.27
C ARG A 97 -17.08 -9.98 -0.98
N VAL A 98 -16.48 -8.99 -0.33
CA VAL A 98 -16.19 -7.69 -0.94
C VAL A 98 -14.77 -7.27 -0.58
N ALA A 99 -14.01 -6.86 -1.59
CA ALA A 99 -12.65 -6.34 -1.39
C ALA A 99 -12.65 -4.81 -1.52
N THR A 100 -12.12 -4.12 -0.51
CA THR A 100 -11.84 -2.68 -0.56
C THR A 100 -10.38 -2.36 -0.88
N GLY A 101 -9.52 -3.39 -0.89
CA GLY A 101 -8.10 -3.37 -1.27
C GLY A 101 -7.66 -4.72 -1.83
N TYR A 102 -6.38 -4.89 -2.13
CA TYR A 102 -5.79 -6.12 -2.69
C TYR A 102 -5.34 -7.11 -1.61
N SER A 103 -6.23 -7.36 -0.64
CA SER A 103 -6.04 -8.31 0.44
C SER A 103 -7.20 -9.30 0.53
N SER A 104 -7.20 -10.15 1.57
CA SER A 104 -8.29 -11.12 1.77
C SER A 104 -9.63 -10.39 1.95
N PRO A 105 -10.63 -10.66 1.09
CA PRO A 105 -11.86 -9.89 1.10
C PRO A 105 -12.76 -10.27 2.30
N SER A 106 -13.37 -9.27 2.91
CA SER A 106 -14.30 -9.46 4.03
C SER A 106 -15.60 -10.10 3.56
N VAL A 107 -16.33 -10.76 4.47
CA VAL A 107 -17.69 -11.26 4.20
C VAL A 107 -18.60 -10.09 3.82
N ALA A 108 -19.28 -10.22 2.68
CA ALA A 108 -20.24 -9.24 2.23
C ALA A 108 -21.62 -9.56 2.82
N THR A 109 -22.28 -8.53 3.35
CA THR A 109 -23.64 -8.61 3.89
C THR A 109 -24.57 -7.72 3.07
N GLY A 110 -25.78 -8.20 2.80
CA GLY A 110 -26.80 -7.46 2.07
C GLY A 110 -28.06 -8.30 1.89
N ASP A 111 -28.98 -7.83 1.04
CA ASP A 111 -30.24 -8.52 0.74
C ASP A 111 -30.08 -9.71 -0.23
N PHE A 112 -28.84 -10.04 -0.60
CA PHE A 112 -28.49 -11.14 -1.48
C PHE A 112 -28.26 -12.47 -0.73
N THR A 113 -28.53 -13.60 -1.39
CA THR A 113 -28.37 -14.93 -0.77
C THR A 113 -27.84 -15.98 -1.76
N MET A 114 -27.13 -16.98 -1.25
CA MET A 114 -26.71 -18.18 -2.00
C MET A 114 -27.53 -19.38 -1.51
N SER A 115 -28.35 -19.96 -2.37
CA SER A 115 -29.11 -21.18 -2.06
C SER A 115 -28.59 -22.34 -2.91
N PRO A 116 -27.99 -23.39 -2.32
CA PRO A 116 -27.39 -24.47 -3.09
C PRO A 116 -28.44 -25.28 -3.86
N ILE A 117 -28.05 -25.74 -5.05
CA ILE A 117 -28.76 -26.75 -5.84
C ILE A 117 -28.04 -28.08 -5.57
N PRO A 118 -28.66 -29.03 -4.85
CA PRO A 118 -27.98 -30.23 -4.33
C PRO A 118 -27.29 -31.08 -5.39
N ASP A 119 -27.95 -31.36 -6.52
CA ASP A 119 -27.39 -32.24 -7.55
C ASP A 119 -26.15 -31.66 -8.25
N GLY A 120 -26.00 -30.32 -8.20
CA GLY A 120 -24.82 -29.61 -8.70
C GLY A 120 -23.80 -29.28 -7.63
N THR A 121 -24.03 -29.65 -6.37
CA THR A 121 -23.14 -29.33 -5.24
C THR A 121 -22.52 -30.61 -4.66
N PHE A 122 -21.20 -30.76 -4.77
CA PHE A 122 -20.50 -31.97 -4.32
C PHE A 122 -19.03 -31.74 -4.00
N VAL A 123 -18.45 -32.67 -3.23
CA VAL A 123 -17.00 -32.87 -3.07
C VAL A 123 -16.72 -34.35 -3.34
N ASN A 124 -15.75 -34.65 -4.19
CA ASN A 124 -15.30 -36.02 -4.47
C ASN A 124 -13.78 -36.06 -4.69
N ASP A 125 -13.26 -37.23 -5.06
CA ASP A 125 -11.82 -37.47 -5.20
C ASP A 125 -11.14 -36.69 -6.34
N THR A 126 -11.90 -36.00 -7.20
CA THR A 126 -11.35 -35.24 -8.34
C THR A 126 -11.68 -33.76 -8.31
N ALA A 127 -12.83 -33.36 -7.77
CA ALA A 127 -13.29 -31.98 -7.78
C ALA A 127 -14.26 -31.66 -6.63
N PHE A 128 -14.41 -30.37 -6.38
CA PHE A 128 -15.60 -29.84 -5.71
C PHE A 128 -16.39 -28.94 -6.66
N SER A 129 -17.71 -28.90 -6.48
CA SER A 129 -18.61 -28.04 -7.25
C SER A 129 -19.67 -27.43 -6.34
N TYR A 130 -19.98 -26.16 -6.55
CA TYR A 130 -21.02 -25.40 -5.88
C TYR A 130 -21.93 -24.76 -6.92
N THR A 131 -23.08 -25.40 -7.17
CA THR A 131 -24.15 -24.81 -7.98
C THR A 131 -25.18 -24.18 -7.05
N PHE A 132 -25.54 -22.92 -7.27
CA PHE A 132 -26.43 -22.19 -6.38
C PHE A 132 -27.31 -21.18 -7.11
N LEU A 133 -28.51 -20.96 -6.59
CA LEU A 133 -29.33 -19.79 -6.90
C LEU A 133 -28.81 -18.60 -6.10
N CYS A 134 -28.43 -17.54 -6.81
CA CYS A 134 -28.06 -16.25 -6.29
C CYS A 134 -29.30 -15.33 -6.34
N SER A 135 -30.00 -15.18 -5.22
CA SER A 135 -31.17 -14.29 -5.16
C SER A 135 -30.77 -12.87 -4.77
N ASN A 136 -31.40 -11.87 -5.39
CA ASN A 136 -31.07 -10.44 -5.27
C ASN A 136 -29.62 -10.08 -5.62
N CYS A 137 -28.98 -10.86 -6.50
CA CYS A 137 -27.60 -10.66 -6.90
C CYS A 137 -27.44 -9.88 -8.21
N ILE A 138 -28.50 -9.41 -8.86
CA ILE A 138 -28.42 -8.46 -9.99
C ILE A 138 -28.77 -7.07 -9.47
N SER A 139 -27.83 -6.12 -9.63
CA SER A 139 -27.90 -4.78 -9.04
C SER A 139 -27.34 -3.73 -10.00
N GLU A 140 -27.69 -2.45 -9.77
CA GLU A 140 -27.01 -1.30 -10.40
C GLU A 140 -25.72 -0.94 -9.66
N ASP A 141 -25.60 -1.33 -8.39
CA ASP A 141 -24.40 -1.18 -7.58
C ASP A 141 -23.51 -2.44 -7.69
N PRO A 142 -22.29 -2.34 -8.23
CA PRO A 142 -21.38 -3.48 -8.35
C PRO A 142 -20.94 -4.06 -7.00
N LEU A 143 -21.04 -3.32 -5.89
CA LEU A 143 -20.73 -3.83 -4.55
C LEU A 143 -21.81 -4.74 -3.99
N THR A 144 -23.03 -4.69 -4.53
CA THR A 144 -24.17 -5.48 -4.04
C THR A 144 -24.70 -6.47 -5.07
N GLY A 145 -24.12 -6.54 -6.27
CA GLY A 145 -24.53 -7.51 -7.27
C GLY A 145 -23.82 -7.38 -8.62
N PHE A 146 -24.21 -8.28 -9.51
CA PHE A 146 -23.81 -8.35 -10.91
C PHE A 146 -24.53 -7.27 -11.72
N VAL A 147 -23.75 -6.33 -12.24
CA VAL A 147 -24.24 -5.27 -13.12
C VAL A 147 -24.33 -5.80 -14.55
N VAL A 148 -25.54 -5.97 -15.06
CA VAL A 148 -25.79 -6.51 -16.41
C VAL A 148 -25.40 -5.47 -17.47
N ALA A 149 -24.41 -5.80 -18.29
CA ALA A 149 -24.00 -4.95 -19.41
C ALA A 149 -24.86 -5.27 -20.66
N PRO A 150 -25.06 -4.30 -21.58
CA PRO A 150 -25.93 -4.49 -22.74
C PRO A 150 -25.45 -5.56 -23.74
N GLU A 151 -24.13 -5.68 -23.92
CA GLU A 151 -23.53 -6.52 -24.97
C GLU A 151 -22.64 -7.62 -24.38
N LEU A 152 -21.71 -7.24 -23.50
CA LEU A 152 -20.68 -8.15 -22.97
C LEU A 152 -20.38 -7.79 -21.52
N ASN A 153 -20.48 -8.77 -20.63
CA ASN A 153 -19.94 -8.66 -19.27
C ASN A 153 -18.51 -9.18 -19.22
N ILE A 154 -17.67 -8.57 -18.39
CA ILE A 154 -16.34 -9.10 -18.07
C ILE A 154 -16.38 -9.61 -16.63
N VAL A 155 -16.07 -10.90 -16.45
CA VAL A 155 -16.15 -11.61 -15.16
C VAL A 155 -14.76 -12.05 -14.76
N GLY A 156 -14.35 -11.73 -13.54
CA GLY A 156 -13.08 -12.17 -12.95
C GLY A 156 -13.20 -13.55 -12.31
N TRP A 157 -12.12 -14.33 -12.29
CA TRP A 157 -12.03 -15.61 -11.58
C TRP A 157 -10.70 -15.73 -10.81
N ALA A 158 -10.70 -16.54 -9.75
CA ALA A 158 -9.53 -16.82 -8.93
C ALA A 158 -9.58 -18.22 -8.30
N GLN A 159 -8.41 -18.83 -8.12
CA GLN A 159 -8.23 -20.16 -7.53
C GLN A 159 -6.91 -20.20 -6.73
N SER A 160 -6.91 -20.87 -5.58
CA SER A 160 -5.71 -21.15 -4.77
C SER A 160 -5.52 -22.64 -4.59
N ASP A 161 -4.27 -23.09 -4.58
CA ASP A 161 -3.91 -24.44 -4.13
C ASP A 161 -3.76 -24.50 -2.60
N ASP A 162 -3.64 -23.35 -1.94
CA ASP A 162 -3.48 -23.25 -0.49
C ASP A 162 -4.85 -23.26 0.21
N ALA A 163 -5.01 -24.13 1.19
CA ALA A 163 -6.22 -24.17 2.03
C ALA A 163 -6.41 -22.86 2.81
N LEU A 164 -7.67 -22.55 3.15
CA LEU A 164 -8.00 -21.43 4.05
C LEU A 164 -7.38 -21.62 5.43
N THR A 165 -7.13 -20.51 6.12
CA THR A 165 -6.65 -20.54 7.50
C THR A 165 -7.67 -21.16 8.47
N ASP A 166 -8.97 -21.00 8.18
CA ASP A 166 -10.07 -21.70 8.84
C ASP A 166 -11.08 -22.15 7.76
N PRO A 167 -10.99 -23.40 7.29
CA PRO A 167 -11.87 -23.91 6.25
C PRO A 167 -13.29 -24.24 6.75
N THR A 168 -13.53 -24.19 8.07
CA THR A 168 -14.85 -24.50 8.65
C THR A 168 -15.78 -23.28 8.67
N SER A 169 -15.21 -22.08 8.70
CA SER A 169 -15.96 -20.83 8.79
C SER A 169 -16.18 -20.16 7.44
N ALA A 170 -17.42 -19.80 7.13
CA ALA A 170 -17.75 -18.97 5.97
C ALA A 170 -17.07 -17.59 5.99
N SER A 171 -16.54 -17.15 7.14
CA SER A 171 -15.75 -15.93 7.29
C SER A 171 -14.23 -16.14 7.22
N GLY A 172 -13.74 -17.37 7.08
CA GLY A 172 -12.32 -17.68 7.07
C GLY A 172 -11.55 -16.84 6.04
N ALA A 173 -10.32 -16.43 6.39
CA ALA A 173 -9.50 -15.63 5.50
C ALA A 173 -9.06 -16.46 4.29
N LEU A 174 -9.31 -15.93 3.09
CA LEU A 174 -8.82 -16.48 1.84
C LEU A 174 -7.32 -16.24 1.75
N THR A 175 -6.56 -17.30 1.45
CA THR A 175 -5.16 -17.23 1.05
C THR A 175 -5.02 -16.53 -0.31
N TYR A 176 -3.81 -16.18 -0.71
CA TYR A 176 -3.59 -15.67 -2.08
C TYR A 176 -3.99 -16.74 -3.11
N HIS A 177 -4.58 -16.33 -4.24
CA HIS A 177 -4.99 -17.22 -5.34
C HIS A 177 -3.77 -17.74 -6.13
N SER A 178 -3.04 -18.68 -5.51
CA SER A 178 -1.75 -19.21 -5.99
C SER A 178 -1.86 -20.09 -7.22
N ALA A 179 -2.99 -20.76 -7.44
CA ALA A 179 -3.20 -21.64 -8.60
C ALA A 179 -3.43 -20.83 -9.89
N GLY A 180 -4.13 -19.69 -9.79
CA GLY A 180 -4.35 -18.80 -10.92
C GLY A 180 -5.51 -17.83 -10.73
N PHE A 181 -5.56 -16.83 -11.60
CA PHE A 181 -6.65 -15.85 -11.67
C PHE A 181 -6.68 -15.20 -13.05
N GLY A 182 -7.81 -14.63 -13.43
CA GLY A 182 -7.98 -13.96 -14.72
C GLY A 182 -9.35 -13.31 -14.88
N ALA A 183 -9.67 -12.91 -16.09
CA ALA A 183 -11.01 -12.45 -16.45
C ALA A 183 -11.36 -12.90 -17.87
N PHE A 184 -12.64 -13.15 -18.12
CA PHE A 184 -13.15 -13.65 -19.40
C PHE A 184 -14.40 -12.88 -19.83
N GLY A 185 -14.70 -12.96 -21.13
CA GLY A 185 -15.83 -12.24 -21.73
C GLY A 185 -17.06 -13.14 -21.71
N MET A 186 -18.19 -12.59 -21.30
CA MET A 186 -19.41 -13.34 -21.10
C MET A 186 -20.59 -12.70 -21.84
N PRO A 187 -20.86 -13.15 -23.09
CA PRO A 187 -22.07 -12.78 -23.79
C PRO A 187 -23.29 -13.30 -23.01
N LEU A 188 -24.18 -12.40 -22.57
CA LEU A 188 -25.30 -12.81 -21.72
C LEU A 188 -26.46 -13.43 -22.50
N ALA A 189 -26.51 -13.28 -23.82
CA ALA A 189 -27.56 -13.86 -24.65
C ALA A 189 -27.68 -15.37 -24.44
N ASP A 190 -26.53 -16.05 -24.40
CA ASP A 190 -26.46 -17.51 -24.23
C ASP A 190 -26.69 -17.99 -22.80
N ALA A 191 -26.69 -17.08 -21.81
CA ALA A 191 -27.00 -17.40 -20.43
C ALA A 191 -28.52 -17.38 -20.16
N ARG A 192 -29.33 -16.76 -21.03
CA ARG A 192 -30.77 -16.59 -20.79
C ARG A 192 -31.57 -17.85 -21.14
N SER A 193 -32.54 -18.21 -20.29
CA SER A 193 -33.40 -19.37 -20.54
C SER A 193 -34.81 -19.25 -19.96
N ALA A 194 -35.81 -19.68 -20.73
CA ALA A 194 -37.18 -19.91 -20.26
C ALA A 194 -37.27 -20.94 -19.12
N ASP A 195 -36.33 -21.88 -19.05
CA ASP A 195 -36.29 -22.92 -18.02
C ASP A 195 -35.71 -22.40 -16.69
N PHE A 196 -35.26 -21.15 -16.62
CA PHE A 196 -34.62 -20.58 -15.42
C PHE A 196 -35.45 -20.77 -14.15
N ALA A 197 -36.76 -20.48 -14.20
CA ALA A 197 -37.63 -20.61 -13.02
C ALA A 197 -37.73 -22.06 -12.54
N LYS A 198 -37.71 -23.03 -13.47
CA LYS A 198 -37.70 -24.46 -13.16
C LYS A 198 -36.40 -24.87 -12.47
N TRP A 199 -35.26 -24.36 -12.96
CA TRP A 199 -33.96 -24.64 -12.35
C TRP A 199 -33.79 -23.96 -11.00
N ALA A 200 -34.26 -22.72 -10.85
CA ALA A 200 -34.20 -21.97 -9.59
C ALA A 200 -35.00 -22.68 -8.47
N ALA A 201 -36.10 -23.36 -8.82
CA ALA A 201 -36.89 -24.15 -7.87
C ALA A 201 -36.16 -25.40 -7.33
N LEU A 202 -35.03 -25.80 -7.92
CA LEU A 202 -34.18 -26.88 -7.39
C LEU A 202 -33.34 -26.45 -6.18
N ALA A 203 -33.23 -25.13 -5.92
CA ALA A 203 -32.44 -24.61 -4.84
C ALA A 203 -33.11 -24.85 -3.48
N VAL A 204 -32.34 -25.32 -2.50
CA VAL A 204 -32.83 -25.54 -1.13
C VAL A 204 -32.48 -24.35 -0.24
N LYS A 205 -33.51 -23.74 0.35
CA LYS A 205 -33.32 -22.67 1.34
C LYS A 205 -32.68 -23.24 2.61
N GLY A 206 -31.49 -22.76 2.98
CA GLY A 206 -30.81 -23.14 4.22
C GLY A 206 -29.83 -24.33 4.13
N GLY A 207 -29.39 -24.74 2.94
CA GLY A 207 -28.20 -25.60 2.80
C GLY A 207 -26.93 -24.88 3.28
N SER A 208 -25.85 -25.59 3.61
CA SER A 208 -24.65 -25.12 4.34
C SER A 208 -23.82 -23.98 3.71
N GLY A 209 -24.35 -23.19 2.79
CA GLY A 209 -23.81 -21.87 2.41
C GLY A 209 -24.27 -20.84 3.45
N GLY A 210 -23.38 -20.49 4.37
CA GLY A 210 -23.69 -19.65 5.51
C GLY A 210 -23.97 -18.20 5.13
N ASN A 211 -25.25 -17.81 5.20
CA ASN A 211 -25.64 -16.43 5.51
C ASN A 211 -26.56 -16.37 6.77
N SER A 212 -26.43 -17.35 7.67
CA SER A 212 -27.24 -17.43 8.89
C SER A 212 -26.59 -16.68 10.06
N THR A 213 -27.10 -15.49 10.35
CA THR A 213 -26.76 -14.65 11.51
C THR A 213 -27.55 -15.04 12.76
N THR A 214 -27.59 -16.32 13.15
CA THR A 214 -28.28 -16.72 14.40
C THR A 214 -27.26 -16.82 15.55
N PRO A 215 -27.41 -16.03 16.64
CA PRO A 215 -26.58 -16.18 17.83
C PRO A 215 -26.88 -17.53 18.47
N THR A 216 -25.89 -18.41 18.56
CA THR A 216 -26.02 -19.65 19.33
C THR A 216 -26.02 -19.32 20.82
N THR A 217 -27.14 -19.60 21.47
CA THR A 217 -27.28 -19.60 22.93
C THR A 217 -26.29 -20.59 23.60
N PRO A 218 -25.87 -20.33 24.85
CA PRO A 218 -24.86 -21.16 25.52
C PRO A 218 -25.42 -22.54 25.86
N ILE A 219 -24.74 -23.61 25.41
CA ILE A 219 -25.06 -24.98 25.80
C ILE A 219 -24.22 -25.32 27.05
N THR A 220 -24.90 -25.70 28.12
CA THR A 220 -24.31 -26.21 29.37
C THR A 220 -23.47 -27.48 29.10
N PRO A 221 -22.27 -27.64 29.69
CA PRO A 221 -21.44 -28.82 29.44
C PRO A 221 -22.02 -30.10 30.03
N GLY A 222 -22.37 -31.05 29.16
CA GLY A 222 -22.49 -32.47 29.49
C GLY A 222 -21.14 -33.16 29.33
N ALA A 223 -20.79 -33.99 30.32
CA ALA A 223 -19.49 -34.64 30.44
C ALA A 223 -19.22 -35.70 29.36
N GLY A 224 -17.95 -35.78 28.93
CA GLY A 224 -17.32 -37.00 28.43
C GLY A 224 -17.21 -37.15 26.92
N GLY A 225 -16.00 -36.93 26.38
CA GLY A 225 -15.66 -37.31 25.01
C GLY A 225 -14.35 -36.68 24.55
N ASN A 226 -13.24 -37.43 24.67
CA ASN A 226 -11.94 -37.08 24.10
C ASN A 226 -12.02 -37.04 22.57
N THR A 227 -12.02 -35.84 21.98
CA THR A 227 -11.56 -35.63 20.60
C THR A 227 -10.83 -34.30 20.50
N THR A 228 -9.64 -34.36 19.91
CA THR A 228 -8.70 -33.27 19.63
C THR A 228 -9.32 -32.23 18.70
N THR A 229 -9.62 -31.06 19.24
CA THR A 229 -9.89 -29.82 18.47
C THR A 229 -9.10 -28.71 19.17
N PRO A 230 -8.25 -27.92 18.48
CA PRO A 230 -7.61 -26.78 19.11
C PRO A 230 -8.66 -25.67 19.27
N ILE A 231 -9.25 -25.60 20.46
CA ILE A 231 -9.87 -24.37 20.95
C ILE A 231 -8.75 -23.59 21.63
N THR A 232 -8.23 -22.55 20.98
CA THR A 232 -7.30 -21.61 21.63
C THR A 232 -7.86 -20.21 21.59
N GLY A 233 -8.68 -19.91 22.59
CA GLY A 233 -8.93 -18.56 23.07
C GLY A 233 -8.81 -18.55 24.60
N GLY A 234 -7.86 -17.78 25.14
CA GLY A 234 -7.85 -17.39 26.56
C GLY A 234 -6.89 -18.09 27.53
N ASN A 235 -6.07 -19.06 27.11
CA ASN A 235 -5.11 -19.75 28.00
C ASN A 235 -3.67 -19.65 27.46
N ALA A 236 -3.12 -18.44 27.39
CA ALA A 236 -1.74 -18.24 26.97
C ALA A 236 -0.77 -18.73 28.08
N THR A 237 0.28 -19.43 27.69
CA THR A 237 1.37 -19.77 28.62
C THR A 237 2.38 -18.62 28.69
N VAL A 238 3.13 -18.51 29.78
CA VAL A 238 4.18 -17.48 29.93
C VAL A 238 5.54 -18.11 29.68
N ALA A 239 6.34 -17.50 28.80
CA ALA A 239 7.70 -17.92 28.55
C ALA A 239 8.61 -17.52 29.73
N ASN A 240 9.58 -18.39 30.06
CA ASN A 240 10.54 -18.11 31.13
C ASN A 240 11.57 -17.02 30.75
N ALA A 241 11.78 -16.78 29.45
CA ALA A 241 12.74 -15.79 28.97
C ALA A 241 12.17 -14.38 29.02
N THR A 242 12.98 -13.41 29.47
CA THR A 242 12.64 -11.99 29.49
C THR A 242 13.70 -11.17 28.75
N TYR A 243 13.30 -10.02 28.21
CA TYR A 243 14.13 -9.18 27.36
C TYR A 243 14.08 -7.72 27.81
N ASP A 244 15.13 -6.95 27.53
CA ASP A 244 15.11 -5.49 27.78
C ASP A 244 14.23 -4.81 26.74
N TYR A 245 14.29 -5.30 25.49
CA TYR A 245 13.42 -4.86 24.40
C TYR A 245 12.80 -6.03 23.67
N ILE A 246 11.50 -5.91 23.38
CA ILE A 246 10.82 -6.78 22.41
C ILE A 246 10.37 -5.91 21.22
N VAL A 247 10.76 -6.31 20.02
CA VAL A 247 10.41 -5.63 18.77
C VAL A 247 9.46 -6.51 17.95
N ALA A 248 8.26 -6.00 17.67
CA ALA A 248 7.21 -6.71 16.94
C ALA A 248 7.19 -6.33 15.46
N GLY A 249 7.70 -7.21 14.59
CA GLY A 249 7.77 -7.06 13.14
C GLY A 249 9.21 -6.87 12.65
N ALA A 250 9.65 -7.69 11.70
CA ALA A 250 11.00 -7.64 11.12
C ALA A 250 11.00 -7.03 9.71
N GLY A 251 10.22 -5.97 9.52
CA GLY A 251 10.33 -5.07 8.36
C GLY A 251 11.57 -4.15 8.44
N PRO A 252 11.69 -3.15 7.53
CA PRO A 252 12.81 -2.20 7.54
C PRO A 252 13.07 -1.56 8.90
N ALA A 253 12.02 -1.00 9.51
CA ALA A 253 12.16 -0.29 10.76
C ALA A 253 12.49 -1.20 11.94
N GLY A 254 11.84 -2.37 12.03
CA GLY A 254 12.04 -3.30 13.14
C GLY A 254 13.41 -3.95 13.16
N VAL A 255 13.96 -4.33 12.00
CA VAL A 255 15.33 -4.87 11.93
C VAL A 255 16.36 -3.81 12.35
N ILE A 256 16.22 -2.58 11.85
CA ILE A 256 17.11 -1.46 12.22
C ILE A 256 17.02 -1.20 13.72
N ALA A 257 15.81 -1.03 14.27
CA ALA A 257 15.61 -0.74 15.68
C ALA A 257 16.17 -1.86 16.56
N ALA A 258 15.88 -3.12 16.24
CA ALA A 258 16.36 -4.26 17.02
C ALA A 258 17.89 -4.37 17.03
N GLU A 259 18.56 -4.12 15.90
CA GLU A 259 20.01 -4.09 15.84
C GLU A 259 20.57 -2.96 16.73
N ARG A 260 20.10 -1.73 16.55
CA ARG A 260 20.60 -0.57 17.32
C ARG A 260 20.40 -0.74 18.82
N LEU A 261 19.28 -1.32 19.23
CA LEU A 261 19.02 -1.65 20.63
C LEU A 261 19.98 -2.74 21.13
N ALA A 262 20.26 -3.77 20.31
CA ALA A 262 21.20 -4.82 20.70
C ALA A 262 22.65 -4.31 20.76
N GLU A 263 23.06 -3.38 19.89
CA GLU A 263 24.39 -2.74 19.94
C GLU A 263 24.66 -2.00 21.26
N SER A 264 23.60 -1.60 21.98
CA SER A 264 23.73 -0.98 23.32
C SER A 264 24.09 -1.98 24.43
N GLY A 265 24.06 -3.29 24.15
CA GLY A 265 24.23 -4.37 25.13
C GLY A 265 22.92 -4.88 25.75
N ALA A 266 21.79 -4.25 25.45
CA ALA A 266 20.47 -4.69 25.91
C ALA A 266 20.06 -6.02 25.26
N SER A 267 19.40 -6.90 26.00
CA SER A 267 18.83 -8.14 25.42
C SER A 267 17.59 -7.82 24.58
N VAL A 268 17.60 -8.23 23.32
CA VAL A 268 16.55 -7.89 22.34
C VAL A 268 15.95 -9.16 21.73
N LEU A 269 14.62 -9.22 21.71
CA LEU A 269 13.86 -10.20 20.94
C LEU A 269 13.16 -9.50 19.77
N LEU A 270 13.52 -9.85 18.54
CA LEU A 270 12.81 -9.46 17.32
C LEU A 270 11.86 -10.59 16.91
N ILE A 271 10.58 -10.28 16.75
CA ILE A 271 9.53 -11.24 16.42
C ILE A 271 8.97 -10.93 15.03
N GLU A 272 8.93 -11.91 14.14
CA GLU A 272 8.40 -11.82 12.79
C GLU A 272 7.30 -12.87 12.60
N ARG A 273 6.16 -12.43 12.04
CA ARG A 273 5.02 -13.31 11.81
C ARG A 273 5.22 -14.28 10.66
N GLY A 274 6.02 -13.89 9.67
CA GLY A 274 6.35 -14.72 8.53
C GLY A 274 7.66 -15.51 8.68
N GLY A 275 7.93 -16.29 7.65
CA GLY A 275 9.14 -17.10 7.54
C GLY A 275 10.31 -16.36 6.89
N PRO A 276 11.38 -17.09 6.53
CA PRO A 276 12.53 -16.51 5.83
C PRO A 276 12.13 -16.01 4.43
N SER A 277 12.84 -15.01 3.94
CA SER A 277 12.61 -14.38 2.63
C SER A 277 13.72 -14.70 1.65
N LEU A 278 14.86 -14.06 1.77
CA LEU A 278 16.04 -14.24 0.91
C LEU A 278 16.70 -15.60 1.16
N ALA A 279 17.45 -16.12 0.19
CA ALA A 279 18.25 -17.33 0.38
C ALA A 279 19.22 -17.18 1.57
N SER A 280 19.83 -15.99 1.70
CA SER A 280 20.71 -15.62 2.82
C SER A 280 20.03 -15.63 4.20
N SER A 281 18.70 -15.58 4.24
CA SER A 281 17.92 -15.68 5.48
C SER A 281 17.46 -17.11 5.81
N GLY A 282 17.89 -18.10 5.03
CA GLY A 282 17.54 -19.51 5.21
C GLY A 282 16.30 -19.97 4.45
N ASN A 283 15.81 -19.19 3.47
CA ASN A 283 14.71 -19.64 2.62
C ASN A 283 15.22 -20.66 1.57
N THR A 284 14.63 -21.85 1.59
CA THR A 284 15.01 -22.98 0.71
C THR A 284 14.14 -23.09 -0.54
N LYS A 285 13.12 -22.25 -0.71
CA LYS A 285 12.29 -22.18 -1.93
C LYS A 285 13.03 -21.41 -3.03
N THR A 286 14.06 -22.03 -3.56
CA THR A 286 14.92 -21.48 -4.63
C THR A 286 14.28 -21.62 -6.00
N LEU A 287 14.86 -20.98 -7.01
CA LEU A 287 14.33 -21.01 -8.38
C LEU A 287 14.80 -22.26 -9.12
N ASP A 288 13.94 -22.82 -9.99
CA ASP A 288 14.26 -24.02 -10.77
C ASP A 288 15.53 -23.87 -11.63
N TRP A 289 15.76 -22.65 -12.13
CA TRP A 289 16.94 -22.32 -12.94
C TRP A 289 18.15 -21.87 -12.10
N ASN A 290 18.00 -21.67 -10.79
CA ASN A 290 19.09 -21.26 -9.89
C ASN A 290 18.81 -21.61 -8.42
N SER A 291 19.58 -22.58 -7.90
CA SER A 291 19.50 -23.10 -6.54
C SER A 291 20.15 -22.23 -5.45
N SER A 292 20.73 -21.08 -5.80
CA SER A 292 21.39 -20.18 -4.85
C SER A 292 20.58 -18.93 -4.51
N VAL A 293 19.44 -18.72 -5.18
CA VAL A 293 18.59 -17.54 -5.01
C VAL A 293 17.13 -17.96 -4.92
N THR A 294 16.35 -17.18 -4.18
CA THR A 294 14.89 -17.28 -4.17
C THR A 294 14.27 -16.24 -5.11
N MET A 295 12.95 -16.30 -5.29
CA MET A 295 12.26 -15.26 -6.06
C MET A 295 12.40 -13.85 -5.47
N TYR A 296 12.71 -13.73 -4.18
CA TYR A 296 12.87 -12.45 -3.50
C TYR A 296 14.26 -11.84 -3.71
N ASP A 297 15.28 -12.65 -3.98
CA ASP A 297 16.66 -12.19 -4.21
C ASP A 297 16.83 -11.51 -5.57
N VAL A 298 16.08 -11.94 -6.60
CA VAL A 298 16.25 -11.49 -7.99
C VAL A 298 15.62 -10.10 -8.21
N PRO A 299 16.41 -9.06 -8.53
CA PRO A 299 15.90 -7.70 -8.70
C PRO A 299 14.72 -7.56 -9.68
N ALA A 300 14.78 -8.21 -10.83
CA ALA A 300 13.73 -8.11 -11.84
C ALA A 300 12.37 -8.61 -11.35
N TYR A 301 12.34 -9.51 -10.35
CA TYR A 301 11.13 -10.16 -9.90
C TYR A 301 10.25 -9.29 -9.01
N GLY A 302 10.64 -8.07 -8.65
CA GLY A 302 9.75 -7.13 -7.96
C GLY A 302 8.39 -6.91 -8.67
N TYR A 303 8.30 -7.21 -9.97
CA TYR A 303 7.05 -7.21 -10.73
C TYR A 303 6.50 -8.59 -11.09
N TYR A 304 7.24 -9.67 -10.82
CA TYR A 304 6.95 -11.03 -11.29
C TYR A 304 6.89 -12.07 -10.17
N LEU A 305 6.91 -11.68 -8.88
CA LEU A 305 6.91 -12.63 -7.76
C LEU A 305 5.81 -13.70 -7.89
N SER A 306 4.57 -13.28 -8.15
CA SER A 306 3.42 -14.19 -8.34
C SER A 306 3.47 -15.03 -9.61
N ASP A 307 4.34 -14.68 -10.55
CA ASP A 307 4.52 -15.41 -11.80
C ASP A 307 5.58 -16.52 -11.67
N VAL A 308 6.43 -16.44 -10.63
CA VAL A 308 7.54 -17.39 -10.39
C VAL A 308 7.40 -18.14 -9.07
N GLY A 309 6.34 -17.87 -8.30
CA GLY A 309 6.06 -18.52 -7.02
C GLY A 309 4.87 -17.89 -6.29
N SER A 310 4.71 -18.27 -5.02
CA SER A 310 3.63 -17.81 -4.13
C SER A 310 4.18 -16.82 -3.09
N PRO A 311 4.06 -15.50 -3.29
CA PRO A 311 4.65 -14.52 -2.40
C PRO A 311 3.93 -14.53 -1.06
N ALA A 312 4.70 -14.42 0.03
CA ALA A 312 4.17 -14.43 1.38
C ALA A 312 3.53 -13.07 1.72
N PHE A 313 2.31 -12.85 1.22
CA PHE A 313 1.49 -11.70 1.58
C PHE A 313 0.75 -11.92 2.89
N CYS A 314 0.46 -10.83 3.59
CA CYS A 314 -0.42 -10.84 4.74
C CYS A 314 -1.87 -11.10 4.31
N SER A 315 -2.54 -12.02 5.01
CA SER A 315 -3.94 -12.39 4.73
C SER A 315 -4.97 -11.59 5.52
N ASP A 316 -4.54 -10.77 6.47
CA ASP A 316 -5.39 -10.13 7.48
C ASP A 316 -5.19 -8.61 7.57
N THR A 317 -4.73 -8.00 6.47
CA THR A 317 -4.51 -6.55 6.34
C THR A 317 -5.50 -5.94 5.35
N ALA A 318 -5.78 -4.63 5.45
CA ALA A 318 -6.74 -3.96 4.57
C ALA A 318 -6.31 -3.84 3.09
N ASP A 319 -5.00 -3.89 2.84
CA ASP A 319 -4.42 -3.98 1.50
C ASP A 319 -3.12 -4.82 1.55
N GLN A 320 -2.43 -4.95 0.43
CA GLN A 320 -1.26 -5.82 0.26
C GLN A 320 -0.10 -5.41 1.20
N ALA A 321 0.36 -6.35 2.01
CA ALA A 321 1.55 -6.23 2.85
C ALA A 321 2.37 -7.53 2.80
N GLY A 322 3.69 -7.45 3.02
CA GLY A 322 4.57 -8.62 3.07
C GLY A 322 4.65 -9.19 4.49
N CYS A 323 4.37 -10.48 4.63
CA CYS A 323 4.40 -11.23 5.89
C CYS A 323 5.52 -12.28 5.84
N LEU A 324 6.76 -11.79 5.88
CA LEU A 324 8.01 -12.53 5.77
C LEU A 324 9.14 -11.64 6.31
N LEU A 325 10.29 -12.24 6.61
CA LEU A 325 11.46 -11.50 7.06
C LEU A 325 11.85 -10.38 6.07
N GLY A 326 12.00 -9.15 6.56
CA GLY A 326 12.20 -7.93 5.74
C GLY A 326 10.90 -7.24 5.29
N GLY A 327 9.74 -7.86 5.53
CA GLY A 327 8.41 -7.31 5.22
C GLY A 327 8.28 -6.81 3.78
N GLY A 328 7.72 -5.61 3.62
CA GLY A 328 7.56 -4.96 2.31
C GLY A 328 8.87 -4.81 1.50
N SER A 329 10.03 -4.69 2.16
CA SER A 329 11.31 -4.52 1.44
C SER A 329 11.77 -5.79 0.72
N SER A 330 11.26 -6.95 1.10
CA SER A 330 11.55 -8.23 0.45
C SER A 330 10.67 -8.49 -0.78
N ILE A 331 9.54 -7.79 -0.92
CA ILE A 331 8.55 -8.01 -2.00
C ILE A 331 8.36 -6.82 -2.94
N ASN A 332 8.81 -5.61 -2.57
CA ASN A 332 8.58 -4.41 -3.36
C ASN A 332 9.41 -4.37 -4.66
N ALA A 333 9.17 -3.37 -5.51
CA ALA A 333 9.95 -3.13 -6.73
C ALA A 333 11.30 -2.41 -6.51
N MET A 334 11.77 -2.35 -5.25
CA MET A 334 13.05 -1.80 -4.78
C MET A 334 13.30 -0.31 -5.01
N MET A 335 12.32 0.51 -5.38
CA MET A 335 12.53 1.97 -5.52
C MET A 335 13.08 2.59 -4.25
N PHE A 336 14.31 3.10 -4.29
CA PHE A 336 15.06 3.57 -3.13
C PHE A 336 15.32 5.06 -3.24
N VAL A 337 14.26 5.83 -3.03
CA VAL A 337 14.28 7.28 -3.17
C VAL A 337 14.77 7.87 -1.85
N LYS A 338 15.99 8.41 -1.83
CA LYS A 338 16.46 9.17 -0.68
C LYS A 338 15.53 10.38 -0.47
N PRO A 339 15.03 10.62 0.76
CA PRO A 339 14.12 11.73 1.02
C PRO A 339 14.82 13.05 0.73
N GLN A 340 14.06 14.03 0.23
CA GLN A 340 14.53 15.42 0.23
C GLN A 340 14.38 15.99 1.64
N ASP A 341 15.15 17.02 1.97
CA ASP A 341 15.12 17.66 3.30
C ASP A 341 13.70 18.08 3.67
N ARG A 342 12.94 18.59 2.70
CA ARG A 342 11.54 18.99 2.85
C ARG A 342 10.61 17.88 3.35
N ASP A 343 10.90 16.61 3.04
CA ASP A 343 10.09 15.48 3.50
C ASP A 343 10.11 15.35 5.04
N PHE A 344 11.18 15.83 5.68
CA PHE A 344 11.28 15.98 7.13
C PHE A 344 10.96 17.41 7.61
N ASP A 345 11.31 18.42 6.82
CA ASP A 345 11.21 19.81 7.29
C ASP A 345 9.79 20.37 7.32
N ASP A 346 8.87 19.84 6.52
CA ASP A 346 7.49 20.32 6.46
C ASP A 346 6.65 19.81 7.66
N LYS A 347 6.11 18.58 7.57
CA LYS A 347 5.10 18.09 8.52
C LYS A 347 5.62 17.31 9.72
N TRP A 348 6.91 16.97 9.79
CA TRP A 348 7.45 16.33 11.00
C TRP A 348 7.59 17.33 12.15
N PRO A 349 7.40 16.91 13.41
CA PRO A 349 7.53 17.80 14.55
C PRO A 349 8.96 18.29 14.77
N ALA A 350 9.12 19.29 15.64
CA ALA A 350 10.44 19.75 16.07
C ALA A 350 11.27 18.59 16.63
N GLY A 351 12.57 18.56 16.30
CA GLY A 351 13.45 17.45 16.61
C GLY A 351 13.45 16.35 15.54
N TRP A 352 12.57 16.36 14.55
CA TRP A 352 12.56 15.39 13.43
C TRP A 352 12.83 16.05 12.08
N LYS A 353 13.34 17.28 12.08
CA LYS A 353 13.69 18.01 10.87
C LYS A 353 14.88 17.35 10.19
N SER A 354 15.12 17.66 8.91
CA SER A 354 16.20 17.09 8.10
C SER A 354 17.55 17.17 8.82
N SER A 355 17.83 18.30 9.46
CA SER A 355 19.01 18.51 10.29
C SER A 355 19.11 17.56 11.48
N ASP A 356 17.98 17.25 12.12
CA ASP A 356 17.93 16.40 13.31
C ASP A 356 18.12 14.91 12.98
N VAL A 357 17.70 14.49 11.79
CA VAL A 357 17.80 13.10 11.31
C VAL A 357 18.98 12.84 10.38
N SER A 358 19.75 13.87 10.03
CA SER A 358 20.90 13.79 9.11
C SER A 358 21.90 12.69 9.49
N ALA A 359 22.31 12.62 10.77
CA ALA A 359 23.23 11.58 11.24
C ALA A 359 22.62 10.16 11.17
N ALA A 360 21.29 10.04 11.30
CA ALA A 360 20.59 8.78 11.09
C ALA A 360 20.59 8.41 9.60
N ALA A 361 20.35 9.39 8.72
CA ALA A 361 20.41 9.22 7.28
C ALA A 361 21.81 8.75 6.82
N ASP A 362 22.88 9.37 7.32
CA ASP A 362 24.26 8.98 7.01
C ASP A 362 24.54 7.52 7.33
N ARG A 363 24.08 7.03 8.49
CA ARG A 363 24.21 5.60 8.86
C ARG A 363 23.42 4.68 7.92
N VAL A 364 22.24 5.12 7.47
CA VAL A 364 21.48 4.37 6.45
C VAL A 364 22.24 4.32 5.14
N TRP A 365 22.79 5.44 4.67
CA TRP A 365 23.49 5.50 3.39
C TRP A 365 24.81 4.76 3.40
N GLU A 366 25.51 4.71 4.54
CA GLU A 366 26.71 3.91 4.73
C GLU A 366 26.41 2.41 4.58
N ARG A 367 25.33 1.93 5.21
CA ARG A 367 24.97 0.51 5.22
C ARG A 367 24.21 0.05 3.99
N ASN A 368 23.38 0.93 3.43
CA ASN A 368 22.46 0.64 2.35
C ASN A 368 22.36 1.85 1.39
N PRO A 369 23.40 2.09 0.56
CA PRO A 369 23.51 3.31 -0.25
C PRO A 369 22.49 3.40 -1.39
N GLY A 370 21.96 2.26 -1.83
CA GLY A 370 21.22 2.14 -3.10
C GLY A 370 22.12 2.36 -4.32
N GLN A 371 21.55 2.19 -5.52
CA GLN A 371 22.29 2.36 -6.76
C GLN A 371 21.42 2.77 -7.96
N THR A 372 22.00 3.48 -8.93
CA THR A 372 21.35 3.92 -10.19
C THR A 372 21.98 3.31 -11.45
N TYR A 373 23.09 2.58 -11.34
CA TYR A 373 23.85 2.05 -12.48
C TYR A 373 23.25 0.78 -13.09
N GLY A 374 22.36 0.09 -12.35
CA GLY A 374 21.70 -1.14 -12.75
C GLY A 374 22.57 -2.38 -12.51
N SER A 375 23.34 -2.75 -13.54
CA SER A 375 24.08 -4.02 -13.66
C SER A 375 25.55 -3.88 -13.26
N MET A 376 26.15 -4.94 -12.70
CA MET A 376 27.56 -4.91 -12.25
C MET A 376 28.60 -4.76 -13.38
N ASP A 377 28.23 -5.08 -14.63
CA ASP A 377 29.08 -4.88 -15.82
C ASP A 377 29.06 -3.43 -16.36
N GLY A 378 28.41 -2.51 -15.66
CA GLY A 378 28.32 -1.09 -16.03
C GLY A 378 27.36 -0.79 -17.18
N LYS A 379 26.56 -1.78 -17.62
CA LYS A 379 25.57 -1.60 -18.69
C LYS A 379 24.15 -1.51 -18.14
N ARG A 380 23.27 -0.81 -18.86
CA ARG A 380 21.83 -0.88 -18.62
C ARG A 380 21.17 -1.71 -19.72
N TYR A 381 20.36 -2.68 -19.29
CA TYR A 381 19.64 -3.57 -20.18
C TYR A 381 18.19 -3.11 -20.36
N ASN A 382 17.70 -3.16 -21.60
CA ASN A 382 16.36 -2.72 -22.00
C ASN A 382 16.11 -1.24 -21.65
N ASP A 383 17.08 -0.36 -21.94
CA ASP A 383 17.08 1.07 -21.58
C ASP A 383 16.47 1.98 -22.67
N GLU A 384 15.86 1.40 -23.71
CA GLU A 384 15.28 2.14 -24.84
C GLU A 384 14.19 3.11 -24.38
N ALA A 385 13.38 2.72 -23.40
CA ALA A 385 12.38 3.61 -22.80
C ALA A 385 13.02 4.84 -22.13
N PHE A 386 14.18 4.68 -21.48
CA PHE A 386 14.93 5.82 -20.94
C PHE A 386 15.38 6.75 -22.07
N ASN A 387 15.94 6.20 -23.15
CA ASN A 387 16.43 7.01 -24.28
C ASN A 387 15.35 7.86 -24.96
N VAL A 388 14.11 7.37 -25.02
CA VAL A 388 12.97 8.14 -25.53
C VAL A 388 12.52 9.20 -24.50
N LEU A 389 12.39 8.81 -23.24
CA LEU A 389 11.87 9.70 -22.19
C LEU A 389 12.84 10.80 -21.80
N SER A 390 14.13 10.54 -21.77
CA SER A 390 15.14 11.56 -21.46
C SER A 390 15.09 12.68 -22.50
N LYS A 391 14.95 12.36 -23.78
CA LYS A 391 14.76 13.34 -24.85
C LYS A 391 13.42 14.07 -24.73
N PHE A 392 12.35 13.35 -24.40
CA PHE A 392 11.04 13.96 -24.16
C PHE A 392 11.13 15.02 -23.05
N PHE A 393 11.63 14.67 -21.87
CA PHE A 393 11.71 15.59 -20.74
C PHE A 393 12.73 16.70 -20.96
N ALA A 394 13.91 16.40 -21.53
CA ALA A 394 14.89 17.43 -21.88
C ALA A 394 14.34 18.44 -22.89
N GLY A 395 13.56 17.99 -23.87
CA GLY A 395 12.87 18.85 -24.83
C GLY A 395 11.84 19.80 -24.19
N GLN A 396 11.37 19.45 -22.99
CA GLN A 396 10.46 20.24 -22.16
C GLN A 396 11.20 21.14 -21.16
N GLY A 397 12.55 21.19 -21.23
CA GLY A 397 13.40 21.97 -20.35
C GLY A 397 13.67 21.33 -18.98
N TRP A 398 13.35 20.05 -18.79
CA TRP A 398 13.62 19.36 -17.52
C TRP A 398 15.10 18.97 -17.44
N ALA A 399 15.64 18.95 -16.22
CA ALA A 399 17.03 18.60 -15.98
C ALA A 399 17.22 17.11 -15.68
N GLU A 400 18.27 16.50 -16.24
CA GLU A 400 18.69 15.16 -15.83
C GLU A 400 19.45 15.23 -14.49
N THR A 401 19.15 14.33 -13.55
CA THR A 401 19.81 14.27 -12.25
C THR A 401 20.07 12.83 -11.77
N ASP A 402 21.07 12.67 -10.92
CA ASP A 402 21.35 11.45 -10.19
C ASP A 402 20.69 11.52 -8.81
N PHE A 403 19.54 10.86 -8.66
CA PHE A 403 18.72 10.94 -7.46
C PHE A 403 19.38 10.42 -6.17
N ILE A 404 20.51 9.72 -6.27
CA ILE A 404 21.29 9.29 -5.10
C ILE A 404 22.25 10.40 -4.64
N LYS A 405 22.78 11.19 -5.58
CA LYS A 405 23.73 12.27 -5.32
C LYS A 405 23.04 13.59 -4.98
N ASP A 406 21.90 13.86 -5.60
CA ASP A 406 21.13 15.09 -5.41
C ASP A 406 19.67 14.77 -5.02
N PRO A 407 19.45 14.32 -3.77
CA PRO A 407 18.11 13.95 -3.30
C PRO A 407 17.17 15.15 -3.19
N ASN A 408 17.67 16.38 -3.08
CA ASN A 408 16.86 17.60 -2.98
C ASN A 408 16.33 18.10 -4.34
N SER A 409 16.89 17.62 -5.45
CA SER A 409 16.39 17.94 -6.78
C SER A 409 15.12 17.14 -7.10
N LYS A 410 13.97 17.81 -7.03
CA LYS A 410 12.62 17.23 -7.21
C LYS A 410 11.65 18.08 -8.03
N LYS A 411 12.14 19.12 -8.72
CA LYS A 411 11.30 20.01 -9.55
C LYS A 411 11.75 19.98 -11.01
N ASP A 412 10.86 19.51 -11.88
CA ASP A 412 11.09 19.37 -13.33
C ASP A 412 12.41 18.66 -13.65
N VAL A 413 12.59 17.48 -13.04
CA VAL A 413 13.80 16.67 -13.16
C VAL A 413 13.48 15.23 -13.54
N PHE A 414 14.39 14.59 -14.27
CA PHE A 414 14.31 13.18 -14.63
C PHE A 414 15.66 12.48 -14.46
N GLY A 415 15.69 11.16 -14.50
CA GLY A 415 16.91 10.40 -14.40
C GLY A 415 16.67 8.90 -14.30
N HIS A 416 17.75 8.13 -14.22
CA HIS A 416 17.64 6.69 -13.99
C HIS A 416 17.08 6.39 -12.59
N PRO A 417 16.28 5.33 -12.44
CA PRO A 417 15.74 4.91 -11.16
C PRO A 417 16.84 4.59 -10.15
N SER A 418 16.61 4.91 -8.87
CA SER A 418 17.42 4.40 -7.77
C SER A 418 16.80 3.13 -7.19
N TRP A 419 17.60 2.07 -7.09
CA TRP A 419 17.19 0.77 -6.57
C TRP A 419 17.89 0.42 -5.27
N ASN A 420 17.16 -0.27 -4.40
CA ASN A 420 17.66 -0.94 -3.21
C ASN A 420 18.24 -2.31 -3.59
N ALA A 421 19.32 -2.28 -4.37
CA ALA A 421 20.00 -3.45 -4.90
C ALA A 421 21.52 -3.30 -4.73
N ALA A 422 22.21 -4.43 -4.57
CA ALA A 422 23.66 -4.49 -4.42
C ALA A 422 24.16 -5.86 -4.89
N ASP A 423 25.31 -5.91 -5.53
CA ASP A 423 25.94 -7.14 -6.06
C ASP A 423 25.02 -7.93 -7.02
N GLY A 424 24.20 -7.22 -7.80
CA GLY A 424 23.22 -7.82 -8.73
C GLY A 424 22.02 -8.49 -8.08
N LEU A 425 21.85 -8.35 -6.76
CA LEU A 425 20.74 -8.90 -5.98
C LEU A 425 19.95 -7.79 -5.28
N ARG A 426 18.73 -8.11 -4.84
CA ARG A 426 17.99 -7.26 -3.90
C ARG A 426 18.85 -7.00 -2.65
N SER A 427 18.87 -5.77 -2.16
CA SER A 427 19.54 -5.37 -0.92
C SER A 427 18.49 -5.12 0.19
N GLY A 428 18.76 -4.19 1.10
CA GLY A 428 17.89 -3.84 2.21
C GLY A 428 18.27 -4.55 3.50
N VAL A 429 17.41 -4.39 4.52
CA VAL A 429 17.76 -4.68 5.91
C VAL A 429 18.11 -6.14 6.18
N VAL A 430 17.58 -7.08 5.39
CA VAL A 430 17.87 -8.52 5.53
C VAL A 430 19.32 -8.86 5.15
N ARG A 431 19.93 -8.12 4.21
CA ARG A 431 21.35 -8.30 3.82
C ARG A 431 22.31 -7.36 4.51
N THR A 432 21.83 -6.24 5.05
CA THR A 432 22.70 -5.15 5.54
C THR A 432 22.68 -5.01 7.07
N TYR A 433 21.51 -5.01 7.71
CA TYR A 433 21.36 -4.81 9.15
C TYR A 433 21.24 -6.13 9.91
N LEU A 434 20.34 -7.02 9.48
CA LEU A 434 20.04 -8.27 10.16
C LEU A 434 21.27 -9.16 10.41
N PRO A 435 22.21 -9.35 9.46
CA PRO A 435 23.38 -10.19 9.70
C PRO A 435 24.34 -9.61 10.75
N LEU A 436 24.30 -8.30 10.99
CA LEU A 436 25.07 -7.66 12.06
C LEU A 436 24.39 -7.90 13.41
N ALA A 437 23.06 -7.74 13.48
CA ALA A 437 22.28 -8.06 14.67
C ALA A 437 22.47 -9.53 15.11
N GLN A 438 22.43 -10.47 14.16
CA GLN A 438 22.57 -11.91 14.44
C GLN A 438 23.95 -12.32 14.99
N LYS A 439 24.97 -11.48 14.86
CA LYS A 439 26.29 -11.71 15.47
C LYS A 439 26.35 -11.32 16.95
N LEU A 440 25.36 -10.57 17.45
CA LEU A 440 25.30 -10.12 18.82
C LEU A 440 24.67 -11.19 19.71
N GLU A 441 25.37 -11.64 20.75
CA GLU A 441 24.90 -12.73 21.64
C GLU A 441 23.60 -12.38 22.39
N ASN A 442 23.33 -11.08 22.56
CA ASN A 442 22.17 -10.52 23.22
C ASN A 442 20.97 -10.29 22.28
N PHE A 443 21.08 -10.63 20.99
CA PHE A 443 19.98 -10.55 20.01
C PHE A 443 19.37 -11.93 19.74
N LYS A 444 18.03 -11.99 19.65
CA LYS A 444 17.30 -13.17 19.21
C LYS A 444 16.25 -12.81 18.16
N LEU A 445 16.15 -13.65 17.13
CA LEU A 445 15.11 -13.59 16.10
C LEU A 445 14.14 -14.77 16.27
N MET A 446 12.84 -14.49 16.22
CA MET A 446 11.77 -15.47 16.23
C MET A 446 10.88 -15.26 15.02
N MET A 447 10.86 -16.23 14.10
CA MET A 447 10.04 -16.20 12.88
C MET A 447 8.78 -17.06 13.03
N ASN A 448 7.87 -17.01 12.04
CA ASN A 448 6.60 -17.74 12.03
C ASN A 448 5.76 -17.53 13.31
N THR A 449 5.85 -16.32 13.89
CA THR A 449 5.25 -16.00 15.18
C THR A 449 4.57 -14.63 15.13
N LYS A 450 3.24 -14.62 15.18
CA LYS A 450 2.44 -13.40 15.06
C LYS A 450 2.27 -12.75 16.44
N VAL A 451 2.68 -11.49 16.59
CA VAL A 451 2.32 -10.69 17.77
C VAL A 451 0.84 -10.31 17.69
N ILE A 452 0.07 -10.69 18.72
CA ILE A 452 -1.37 -10.48 18.80
C ILE A 452 -1.70 -9.16 19.50
N ARG A 453 -1.04 -8.89 20.64
CA ARG A 453 -1.18 -7.67 21.44
C ARG A 453 0.04 -7.41 22.34
N ALA A 454 0.18 -6.18 22.79
CA ALA A 454 0.96 -5.86 23.99
C ALA A 454 0.13 -6.23 25.24
N VAL A 455 0.75 -6.93 26.19
CA VAL A 455 0.12 -7.27 27.47
C VAL A 455 0.42 -6.16 28.45
N ARG A 456 -0.61 -5.59 29.09
CA ARG A 456 -0.45 -4.43 29.97
C ARG A 456 -1.34 -4.48 31.21
N GLU A 457 -0.88 -3.78 32.23
CA GLU A 457 -1.65 -3.38 33.42
C GLU A 457 -1.57 -1.85 33.52
N GLY A 458 -2.72 -1.18 33.41
CA GLY A 458 -2.76 0.28 33.26
C GLY A 458 -1.88 0.77 32.10
N GLU A 459 -0.94 1.66 32.42
CA GLU A 459 -0.01 2.30 31.48
C GLU A 459 1.27 1.48 31.19
N THR A 460 1.49 0.36 31.89
CA THR A 460 2.74 -0.39 31.80
C THR A 460 2.56 -1.70 31.04
N ILE A 461 3.40 -1.89 30.03
CA ILE A 461 3.43 -3.09 29.20
C ILE A 461 4.39 -4.08 29.85
N SER A 462 3.88 -5.26 30.20
CA SER A 462 4.66 -6.35 30.80
C SER A 462 5.27 -7.28 29.75
N GLY A 463 4.80 -7.24 28.50
CA GLY A 463 5.28 -8.10 27.44
C GLY A 463 4.40 -8.07 26.19
N VAL A 464 4.53 -9.09 25.35
CA VAL A 464 3.67 -9.31 24.18
C VAL A 464 3.07 -10.71 24.22
N GLU A 465 1.81 -10.82 23.84
CA GLU A 465 1.16 -12.10 23.54
C GLU A 465 1.38 -12.40 22.06
N VAL A 466 1.87 -13.60 21.78
CA VAL A 466 2.14 -14.09 20.42
C VAL A 466 1.38 -15.36 20.14
N GLU A 467 1.18 -15.64 18.85
CA GLU A 467 0.58 -16.86 18.33
C GLU A 467 1.57 -17.51 17.36
N SER A 468 1.89 -18.79 17.59
CA SER A 468 2.72 -19.56 16.68
C SER A 468 1.93 -20.03 15.46
N GLU A 469 2.62 -20.53 14.44
CA GLU A 469 2.00 -21.17 13.27
C GLU A 469 1.04 -22.33 13.65
N ALA A 470 1.29 -23.02 14.76
CA ALA A 470 0.42 -24.07 15.29
C ALA A 470 -0.79 -23.53 16.10
N GLY A 471 -0.99 -22.21 16.16
CA GLY A 471 -2.06 -21.55 16.91
C GLY A 471 -1.82 -21.48 18.42
N GLN A 472 -0.62 -21.82 18.91
CA GLN A 472 -0.31 -21.77 20.34
C GLN A 472 -0.07 -20.32 20.77
N ARG A 473 -0.74 -19.89 21.85
CA ARG A 473 -0.53 -18.57 22.44
C ARG A 473 0.47 -18.57 23.59
N VAL A 474 1.45 -17.68 23.51
CA VAL A 474 2.54 -17.53 24.50
C VAL A 474 2.77 -16.05 24.81
N ILE A 475 3.03 -15.71 26.07
CA ILE A 475 3.42 -14.37 26.50
C ILE A 475 4.94 -14.33 26.69
N TYR A 476 5.61 -13.41 26.01
CA TYR A 476 7.02 -13.07 26.23
C TYR A 476 7.10 -11.75 26.99
N ASN A 477 7.71 -11.78 28.17
CA ASN A 477 7.78 -10.63 29.06
C ASN A 477 9.00 -9.75 28.76
N VAL A 478 8.85 -8.45 28.98
CA VAL A 478 9.99 -7.56 29.17
C VAL A 478 10.51 -7.67 30.61
N LYS A 479 11.77 -7.32 30.82
CA LYS A 479 12.35 -7.14 32.16
C LYS A 479 11.73 -5.91 32.83
N ALA A 480 11.93 -5.78 34.14
CA ALA A 480 11.59 -4.54 34.84
C ALA A 480 12.31 -3.35 34.20
N GLY A 481 11.55 -2.33 33.79
CA GLY A 481 12.08 -1.18 33.04
C GLY A 481 12.30 -1.43 31.54
N GLY A 482 12.03 -2.63 31.05
CA GLY A 482 12.11 -2.96 29.63
C GLY A 482 10.95 -2.38 28.83
N SER A 483 11.06 -2.42 27.50
CA SER A 483 10.13 -1.74 26.58
C SER A 483 9.71 -2.61 25.40
N VAL A 484 8.53 -2.32 24.85
CA VAL A 484 8.02 -2.96 23.63
C VAL A 484 8.01 -1.93 22.50
N LEU A 485 8.52 -2.32 21.33
CA LEU A 485 8.47 -1.54 20.10
C LEU A 485 7.58 -2.24 19.08
N LEU A 486 6.55 -1.56 18.59
CA LEU A 486 5.71 -2.02 17.50
C LEU A 486 6.30 -1.55 16.18
N ALA A 487 6.73 -2.48 15.35
CA ALA A 487 7.30 -2.25 14.02
C ALA A 487 6.59 -3.13 12.96
N ALA A 488 5.30 -3.39 13.15
CA ALA A 488 4.50 -4.31 12.35
C ALA A 488 3.95 -3.66 11.06
N GLY A 489 4.18 -2.36 10.86
CA GLY A 489 3.79 -1.60 9.68
C GLY A 489 2.40 -0.95 9.79
N ALA A 490 2.12 -0.01 8.89
CA ALA A 490 0.94 0.86 8.92
C ALA A 490 -0.42 0.13 8.98
N MET A 491 -0.50 -1.12 8.54
CA MET A 491 -1.75 -1.89 8.58
C MET A 491 -1.86 -2.88 9.74
N SER A 492 -0.75 -3.25 10.39
CA SER A 492 -0.75 -4.27 11.45
C SER A 492 -0.45 -3.68 12.83
N THR A 493 0.32 -2.60 12.92
CA THR A 493 0.53 -1.88 14.20
C THR A 493 -0.79 -1.39 14.81
N PRO A 494 -1.74 -0.81 14.04
CA PRO A 494 -3.06 -0.45 14.56
C PRO A 494 -3.81 -1.64 15.18
N ARG A 495 -3.78 -2.81 14.53
CA ARG A 495 -4.38 -4.04 15.07
C ARG A 495 -3.79 -4.43 16.43
N ILE A 496 -2.46 -4.39 16.56
CA ILE A 496 -1.82 -4.72 17.83
C ILE A 496 -2.26 -3.72 18.92
N LEU A 497 -2.36 -2.43 18.59
CA LEU A 497 -2.85 -1.39 19.51
C LEU A 497 -4.32 -1.63 19.91
N PHE A 498 -5.22 -1.88 18.94
CA PHE A 498 -6.62 -2.20 19.21
C PHE A 498 -6.75 -3.43 20.13
N ASN A 499 -6.02 -4.51 19.82
CA ASN A 499 -5.98 -5.72 20.63
C ASN A 499 -5.34 -5.51 22.01
N SER A 500 -4.66 -4.38 22.23
CA SER A 500 -4.09 -3.98 23.51
C SER A 500 -5.00 -3.02 24.29
N GLY A 501 -6.22 -2.73 23.80
CA GLY A 501 -7.13 -1.76 24.42
C GLY A 501 -6.65 -0.31 24.24
N ILE A 502 -6.03 0.00 23.11
CA ILE A 502 -5.54 1.33 22.74
C ILE A 502 -6.09 1.69 21.37
N GLY A 503 -6.93 2.72 21.28
CA GLY A 503 -7.57 3.14 20.03
C GLY A 503 -8.98 3.68 20.25
N PRO A 504 -9.70 4.01 19.16
CA PRO A 504 -11.05 4.56 19.27
C PRO A 504 -12.00 3.54 19.90
N ALA A 505 -12.87 3.99 20.81
CA ALA A 505 -13.78 3.12 21.58
C ALA A 505 -14.57 2.13 20.70
N LYS A 506 -15.02 2.54 19.51
CA LYS A 506 -15.73 1.67 18.57
C LYS A 506 -14.89 0.48 18.11
N GLN A 507 -13.60 0.68 17.82
CA GLN A 507 -12.69 -0.40 17.42
C GLN A 507 -12.42 -1.34 18.59
N LEU A 508 -12.25 -0.80 19.79
CA LEU A 508 -12.04 -1.61 21.01
C LEU A 508 -13.27 -2.45 21.34
N GLN A 509 -14.48 -1.91 21.16
CA GLN A 509 -15.73 -2.65 21.26
C GLN A 509 -15.79 -3.78 20.23
N THR A 510 -15.39 -3.53 18.97
CA THR A 510 -15.31 -4.58 17.94
C THR A 510 -14.38 -5.72 18.34
N VAL A 511 -13.23 -5.43 18.97
CA VAL A 511 -12.35 -6.47 19.52
C VAL A 511 -13.01 -7.20 20.68
N ALA A 512 -13.58 -6.47 21.64
CA ALA A 512 -14.18 -7.03 22.85
C ALA A 512 -15.35 -7.99 22.55
N SER A 513 -16.17 -7.68 21.54
CA SER A 513 -17.27 -8.53 21.08
C SER A 513 -16.88 -9.46 19.92
N GLY A 514 -15.62 -9.45 19.49
CA GLY A 514 -15.14 -10.15 18.31
C GLY A 514 -14.90 -11.64 18.53
N SER A 515 -14.61 -12.35 17.43
CA SER A 515 -14.30 -13.78 17.40
C SER A 515 -12.81 -14.10 17.45
N SER A 516 -11.93 -13.08 17.47
CA SER A 516 -10.47 -13.25 17.49
C SER A 516 -9.92 -13.90 18.78
N GLY A 517 -10.75 -14.06 19.81
CA GLY A 517 -10.36 -14.63 21.11
C GLY A 517 -9.39 -13.76 21.91
N VAL A 518 -9.22 -12.48 21.54
CA VAL A 518 -8.40 -11.51 22.28
C VAL A 518 -9.18 -10.98 23.48
N LYS A 519 -8.57 -11.07 24.66
CA LYS A 519 -9.12 -10.46 25.89
C LYS A 519 -8.48 -9.09 26.11
N LEU A 520 -9.29 -8.04 26.00
CA LEU A 520 -8.86 -6.68 26.31
C LEU A 520 -8.69 -6.45 27.82
N PRO A 521 -7.90 -5.44 28.21
CA PRO A 521 -7.97 -4.85 29.55
C PRO A 521 -9.39 -4.40 29.91
N ALA A 522 -9.64 -4.16 31.20
CA ALA A 522 -10.92 -3.61 31.63
C ALA A 522 -11.22 -2.30 30.88
N GLU A 523 -12.49 -2.04 30.58
CA GLU A 523 -12.89 -0.86 29.81
C GLU A 523 -12.42 0.45 30.46
N ALA A 524 -12.36 0.50 31.80
CA ALA A 524 -11.83 1.64 32.55
C ALA A 524 -10.33 1.90 32.30
N ASP A 525 -9.59 0.91 31.81
CA ASP A 525 -8.17 1.01 31.47
C ASP A 525 -7.95 1.23 29.97
N TRP A 526 -9.00 1.35 29.15
CA TRP A 526 -8.84 1.64 27.72
C TRP A 526 -8.21 3.01 27.51
N ILE A 527 -7.30 3.09 26.54
CA ILE A 527 -6.61 4.33 26.18
C ILE A 527 -7.20 4.83 24.86
N ASP A 528 -7.99 5.90 24.93
CA ASP A 528 -8.60 6.53 23.76
C ASP A 528 -7.56 7.35 22.98
N LEU A 529 -7.20 6.84 21.80
CA LEU A 529 -6.30 7.47 20.84
C LEU A 529 -6.84 7.27 19.43
N PRO A 530 -6.56 8.18 18.48
CA PRO A 530 -7.03 8.10 17.10
C PRO A 530 -6.24 7.08 16.26
N VAL A 531 -6.00 5.88 16.81
CA VAL A 531 -5.31 4.79 16.11
C VAL A 531 -6.12 4.38 14.88
N GLY A 532 -5.44 4.31 13.73
CA GLY A 532 -6.02 4.00 12.44
C GLY A 532 -6.52 5.22 11.66
N GLU A 533 -6.69 6.37 12.30
CA GLU A 533 -7.08 7.61 11.64
C GLU A 533 -5.92 8.23 10.86
N GLU A 534 -6.25 9.10 9.90
CA GLU A 534 -5.29 9.79 9.02
C GLU A 534 -4.33 8.89 8.24
N ILE A 535 -4.74 7.66 7.91
CA ILE A 535 -3.97 6.82 7.01
C ILE A 535 -3.85 7.50 5.64
N LYS A 536 -2.65 7.52 5.08
CA LYS A 536 -2.35 8.07 3.75
C LYS A 536 -1.67 7.03 2.88
N ASP A 537 -1.88 7.12 1.57
CA ASP A 537 -1.14 6.37 0.55
C ASP A 537 -1.07 7.17 -0.75
N HIS A 538 -0.10 6.85 -1.60
CA HIS A 538 0.06 7.45 -2.92
C HIS A 538 -1.00 6.92 -3.90
N PRO A 539 -1.96 7.72 -4.38
CA PRO A 539 -2.76 7.33 -5.54
C PRO A 539 -1.88 7.33 -6.78
N ILE A 540 -1.85 6.20 -7.49
CA ILE A 540 -1.07 6.01 -8.71
C ILE A 540 -2.00 5.97 -9.92
N PHE A 541 -1.84 6.94 -10.81
CA PHE A 541 -2.46 6.98 -12.12
C PHE A 541 -1.53 6.33 -13.16
N THR A 542 -2.11 5.66 -14.15
CA THR A 542 -1.31 5.07 -15.24
C THR A 542 -1.67 5.75 -16.55
N VAL A 543 -0.68 6.42 -17.15
CA VAL A 543 -0.79 7.07 -18.45
C VAL A 543 0.09 6.32 -19.44
N LYS A 544 -0.38 6.14 -20.67
CA LYS A 544 0.35 5.40 -21.71
C LYS A 544 0.50 6.23 -22.97
N PHE A 545 1.60 5.97 -23.67
CA PHE A 545 1.98 6.69 -24.88
C PHE A 545 2.49 5.73 -25.94
N ASN A 546 2.13 5.97 -27.20
CA ASN A 546 2.88 5.48 -28.34
C ASN A 546 4.16 6.32 -28.49
N VAL A 547 5.21 5.72 -29.03
CA VAL A 547 6.49 6.41 -29.27
C VAL A 547 6.80 6.53 -30.75
N SER A 548 7.50 7.60 -31.13
CA SER A 548 7.96 7.83 -32.50
C SER A 548 9.27 7.11 -32.84
N THR A 549 10.03 6.70 -31.83
CA THR A 549 11.27 5.90 -31.97
C THR A 549 11.02 4.50 -31.43
N PRO A 550 11.47 3.43 -32.11
CA PRO A 550 11.21 2.08 -31.65
C PRO A 550 11.68 1.81 -30.22
N VAL A 551 10.80 1.21 -29.41
CA VAL A 551 11.10 0.75 -28.04
C VAL A 551 10.70 -0.71 -27.97
N ARG A 552 11.67 -1.57 -27.68
CA ARG A 552 11.43 -3.00 -27.56
C ARG A 552 10.78 -3.34 -26.23
N ALA A 553 9.86 -4.29 -26.23
CA ALA A 553 9.34 -4.91 -25.03
C ALA A 553 9.92 -6.31 -24.85
N GLU A 554 10.52 -6.55 -23.69
CA GLU A 554 10.92 -7.90 -23.31
C GLU A 554 9.68 -8.76 -23.04
N PRO A 555 9.57 -9.97 -23.63
CA PRO A 555 8.51 -10.89 -23.27
C PRO A 555 8.66 -11.30 -21.80
N LYS A 556 7.54 -11.60 -21.14
CA LYS A 556 7.52 -12.05 -19.74
C LYS A 556 8.49 -13.22 -19.48
N THR A 557 8.57 -14.15 -20.43
CA THR A 557 9.45 -15.33 -20.37
C THR A 557 10.93 -14.97 -20.31
N ALA A 558 11.36 -13.81 -20.83
CA ALA A 558 12.74 -13.35 -20.68
C ALA A 558 13.15 -13.14 -19.22
N TYR A 559 12.16 -12.95 -18.33
CA TYR A 559 12.36 -12.82 -16.89
C TYR A 559 12.05 -14.13 -16.16
N THR A 560 10.88 -14.73 -16.41
CA THR A 560 10.37 -15.86 -15.61
C THR A 560 10.95 -17.22 -16.01
N THR A 561 11.43 -17.34 -17.25
CA THR A 561 11.99 -18.59 -17.78
C THR A 561 13.26 -18.24 -18.59
N PRO A 562 14.28 -17.68 -17.93
CA PRO A 562 15.42 -17.09 -18.61
C PRO A 562 16.22 -18.13 -19.37
N ASN A 563 16.77 -17.74 -20.53
CA ASN A 563 17.71 -18.58 -21.27
C ASN A 563 19.10 -18.58 -20.60
N GLN A 564 19.99 -19.47 -21.06
CA GLN A 564 21.32 -19.64 -20.47
C GLN A 564 22.14 -18.34 -20.48
N THR A 565 22.08 -17.53 -21.55
CA THR A 565 22.79 -16.25 -21.61
C THR A 565 22.36 -15.29 -20.52
N THR A 566 21.06 -15.19 -20.25
CA THR A 566 20.52 -14.36 -19.17
C THR A 566 20.94 -14.91 -17.80
N ILE A 567 20.96 -16.23 -17.62
CA ILE A 567 21.43 -16.89 -16.39
C ILE A 567 22.92 -16.62 -16.15
N ASP A 568 23.76 -16.73 -17.19
CA ASP A 568 25.21 -16.52 -17.11
C ASP A 568 25.57 -15.07 -16.79
N LEU A 569 24.80 -14.11 -17.30
CA LEU A 569 24.93 -12.70 -16.93
C LEU A 569 24.51 -12.48 -15.48
N PHE A 570 23.40 -13.05 -15.05
CA PHE A 570 22.91 -12.91 -13.68
C PHE A 570 23.89 -13.50 -12.66
N ALA A 571 24.54 -14.63 -12.98
CA ALA A 571 25.59 -15.22 -12.16
C ALA A 571 26.79 -14.28 -11.92
N LYS A 572 26.97 -13.25 -12.76
CA LYS A 572 27.98 -12.19 -12.63
C LYS A 572 27.39 -10.89 -12.03
N GLY A 573 26.21 -10.99 -11.42
CA GLY A 573 25.46 -9.84 -10.90
C GLY A 573 25.00 -8.86 -12.00
N SER A 574 24.87 -9.34 -13.24
CA SER A 574 24.66 -8.50 -14.41
C SER A 574 23.44 -8.91 -15.25
N GLY A 575 23.08 -8.09 -16.22
CA GLY A 575 22.02 -8.42 -17.18
C GLY A 575 20.61 -8.02 -16.76
N LEU A 576 19.63 -8.54 -17.50
CA LEU A 576 18.23 -8.19 -17.35
C LEU A 576 17.67 -8.48 -15.94
N LEU A 577 18.07 -9.62 -15.35
CA LEU A 577 17.58 -10.06 -14.04
C LEU A 577 18.15 -9.27 -12.87
N ALA A 578 19.31 -8.63 -13.04
CA ALA A 578 20.00 -7.84 -12.01
C ALA A 578 19.44 -6.42 -11.82
N GLN A 579 18.37 -6.06 -12.54
CA GLN A 579 17.72 -4.74 -12.49
C GLN A 579 16.21 -4.90 -12.27
N SER A 580 15.58 -3.93 -11.60
CA SER A 580 14.11 -3.89 -11.51
C SER A 580 13.47 -3.45 -12.85
N GLY A 581 12.14 -3.39 -12.91
CA GLY A 581 11.39 -3.14 -14.16
C GLY A 581 11.25 -1.68 -14.59
N GLN A 582 11.64 -0.70 -13.75
CA GLN A 582 11.61 0.73 -14.08
C GLN A 582 12.76 1.12 -15.02
N ARG A 583 12.59 2.15 -15.85
CA ARG A 583 13.66 2.67 -16.74
C ARG A 583 13.95 4.15 -16.55
N LEU A 584 12.95 4.93 -16.16
CA LEU A 584 13.13 6.34 -15.84
C LEU A 584 12.23 6.72 -14.67
N ASN A 585 12.74 7.60 -13.81
CA ASN A 585 11.95 8.32 -12.84
C ASN A 585 12.01 9.82 -13.11
N TRP A 586 10.96 10.54 -12.72
CA TRP A 586 10.90 11.98 -12.78
C TRP A 586 10.15 12.55 -11.59
N TRP A 587 10.41 13.81 -11.25
CA TRP A 587 9.71 14.53 -10.19
C TRP A 587 9.38 15.95 -10.61
N THR A 588 8.22 16.43 -10.17
CA THR A 588 7.86 17.84 -10.21
C THR A 588 6.85 18.17 -9.12
N SER A 589 6.44 19.43 -9.02
CA SER A 589 5.31 19.88 -8.21
C SER A 589 4.39 20.77 -9.05
N VAL A 590 3.12 20.85 -8.64
CA VAL A 590 2.15 21.80 -9.19
C VAL A 590 1.56 22.62 -8.05
N ASN A 591 1.11 23.83 -8.34
CA ASN A 591 0.35 24.64 -7.41
C ASN A 591 -1.14 24.57 -7.78
N THR A 592 -2.00 24.35 -6.80
CA THR A 592 -3.45 24.51 -6.95
C THR A 592 -3.83 25.97 -7.07
N THR A 593 -5.10 26.24 -7.41
CA THR A 593 -5.66 27.60 -7.47
C THR A 593 -5.54 28.34 -6.14
N GLU A 594 -5.57 27.61 -5.01
CA GLU A 594 -5.36 28.14 -3.66
C GLU A 594 -3.88 28.30 -3.28
N GLY A 595 -2.94 28.01 -4.19
CA GLY A 595 -1.51 28.13 -3.95
C GLY A 595 -0.89 26.99 -3.13
N LYS A 596 -1.60 25.86 -2.98
CA LYS A 596 -1.03 24.67 -2.32
C LYS A 596 -0.13 23.93 -3.30
N GLU A 597 1.11 23.68 -2.89
CA GLU A 597 2.07 22.92 -3.68
C GLU A 597 1.93 21.42 -3.40
N VAL A 598 1.73 20.63 -4.46
CA VAL A 598 1.61 19.17 -4.39
C VAL A 598 2.66 18.54 -5.30
N PHE A 599 3.45 17.62 -4.74
CA PHE A 599 4.50 16.91 -5.47
C PHE A 599 3.95 15.71 -6.25
N PHE A 600 4.63 15.42 -7.35
CA PHE A 600 4.37 14.30 -8.23
C PHE A 600 5.65 13.52 -8.50
N GLN A 601 5.55 12.20 -8.42
CA GLN A 601 6.57 11.28 -8.91
C GLN A 601 6.06 10.58 -10.17
N GLY A 602 6.93 10.44 -11.16
CA GLY A 602 6.75 9.55 -12.29
C GLY A 602 7.64 8.34 -12.21
N THR A 603 7.10 7.17 -12.52
CA THR A 603 7.85 5.93 -12.72
C THR A 603 7.50 5.32 -14.06
N CYS A 604 8.50 5.15 -14.93
CA CYS A 604 8.26 4.81 -16.33
C CYS A 604 8.91 3.49 -16.74
N ASN A 605 8.27 2.78 -17.67
CA ASN A 605 8.84 1.61 -18.35
C ASN A 605 8.23 1.41 -19.75
N GLY A 606 8.76 0.46 -20.53
CA GLY A 606 8.19 0.02 -21.81
C GLY A 606 7.29 -1.21 -21.63
N PRO A 607 5.95 -1.07 -21.55
CA PRO A 607 5.03 -2.18 -21.29
C PRO A 607 4.84 -3.11 -22.49
N ALA A 608 4.95 -2.59 -23.71
CA ALA A 608 4.69 -3.26 -24.97
C ALA A 608 5.53 -2.60 -26.08
N GLU A 609 5.63 -3.28 -27.23
CA GLU A 609 6.37 -2.77 -28.39
C GLU A 609 5.90 -1.36 -28.75
N ASN A 610 6.85 -0.44 -28.88
CA ASN A 610 6.62 0.96 -29.23
C ASN A 610 5.63 1.68 -28.30
N GLN A 611 5.56 1.27 -27.04
CA GLN A 611 4.78 1.94 -26.00
C GLN A 611 5.61 2.28 -24.78
N ILE A 612 5.22 3.37 -24.13
CA ILE A 612 5.70 3.76 -22.81
C ILE A 612 4.52 3.86 -21.86
N GLN A 613 4.73 3.40 -20.64
CA GLN A 613 3.83 3.60 -19.51
C GLN A 613 4.49 4.52 -18.51
N MET A 614 3.75 5.53 -18.04
CA MET A 614 4.08 6.37 -16.91
C MET A 614 3.10 6.10 -15.77
N LYS A 615 3.63 5.67 -14.63
CA LYS A 615 2.89 5.67 -13.35
C LYS A 615 3.13 7.02 -12.68
N VAL A 616 2.08 7.76 -12.43
CA VAL A 616 2.12 9.13 -11.87
C VAL A 616 1.50 9.09 -10.49
N TYR A 617 2.25 9.56 -9.50
CA TYR A 617 1.92 9.45 -8.08
C TYR A 617 1.65 10.86 -7.58
N ILE A 618 0.57 11.07 -6.84
CA ILE A 618 0.51 12.22 -5.92
C ILE A 618 1.35 11.83 -4.71
N THR A 619 2.25 12.71 -4.27
CA THR A 619 3.15 12.42 -3.14
C THR A 619 3.03 13.47 -2.03
N HIS A 620 4.15 14.07 -1.61
CA HIS A 620 4.20 15.07 -0.56
C HIS A 620 3.30 16.28 -0.88
N GLY A 621 2.65 16.83 0.15
CA GLY A 621 1.64 17.89 0.01
C GLY A 621 0.21 17.38 -0.19
N SER A 622 0.00 16.07 -0.42
CA SER A 622 -1.35 15.47 -0.47
C SER A 622 -2.13 15.70 0.82
N GLU A 623 -3.39 16.09 0.67
CA GLU A 623 -4.32 16.30 1.78
C GLU A 623 -5.31 15.15 1.96
N SER A 624 -5.44 14.25 1.00
CA SER A 624 -6.28 13.07 1.16
C SER A 624 -5.81 12.24 2.35
N VAL A 625 -6.78 11.78 3.13
CA VAL A 625 -6.63 10.89 4.27
C VAL A 625 -7.81 9.92 4.28
N GLY A 626 -7.61 8.77 4.89
CA GLY A 626 -8.67 7.82 5.20
C GLY A 626 -8.59 7.37 6.65
N SER A 627 -9.21 6.22 6.93
CA SER A 627 -9.17 5.59 8.24
C SER A 627 -9.21 4.07 8.15
N LEU A 628 -8.48 3.43 9.06
CA LEU A 628 -8.31 1.99 9.16
C LEU A 628 -8.95 1.49 10.46
N GLY A 629 -9.72 0.40 10.37
CA GLY A 629 -10.34 -0.26 11.50
C GLY A 629 -9.89 -1.70 11.66
N ILE A 630 -10.60 -2.41 12.53
CA ILE A 630 -10.47 -3.84 12.74
C ILE A 630 -11.82 -4.52 12.59
N THR A 631 -11.81 -5.72 12.03
CA THR A 631 -12.99 -6.59 11.90
C THR A 631 -13.14 -7.48 13.14
N ALA A 632 -14.32 -8.09 13.32
CA ALA A 632 -14.61 -8.93 14.49
C ALA A 632 -13.65 -10.14 14.61
N ASP A 633 -13.20 -10.70 13.49
CA ASP A 633 -12.22 -11.78 13.40
C ASP A 633 -10.76 -11.31 13.54
N GLY A 634 -10.53 -10.00 13.63
CA GLY A 634 -9.22 -9.41 13.91
C GLY A 634 -8.37 -9.08 12.69
N ALA A 635 -8.93 -9.07 11.47
CA ALA A 635 -8.28 -8.49 10.30
C ALA A 635 -8.41 -6.96 10.32
N THR A 636 -7.55 -6.24 9.59
CA THR A 636 -7.75 -4.80 9.37
C THR A 636 -8.48 -4.52 8.08
N ASN A 637 -9.31 -3.48 8.07
CA ASN A 637 -10.08 -3.03 6.92
C ASN A 637 -10.07 -1.50 6.82
N PHE A 638 -10.19 -0.94 5.61
CA PHE A 638 -10.46 0.48 5.47
C PHE A 638 -11.89 0.78 5.93
N ILE A 639 -12.03 1.71 6.86
CA ILE A 639 -13.32 2.34 7.18
C ILE A 639 -13.60 3.40 6.11
N THR A 640 -12.58 4.21 5.77
CA THR A 640 -12.61 5.15 4.65
C THR A 640 -11.36 5.00 3.79
N ASN A 641 -11.55 5.03 2.47
CA ASN A 641 -10.45 4.93 1.51
C ASN A 641 -9.59 6.20 1.55
N PRO A 642 -8.24 6.12 1.58
CA PRO A 642 -7.39 7.30 1.74
C PRO A 642 -7.08 8.07 0.46
N HIS A 643 -7.62 7.65 -0.69
CA HIS A 643 -7.22 8.20 -1.99
C HIS A 643 -8.25 9.18 -2.56
N LEU A 644 -7.76 10.33 -3.02
CA LEU A 644 -8.55 11.36 -3.71
C LEU A 644 -9.80 11.79 -2.93
N THR A 645 -9.70 11.84 -1.61
CA THR A 645 -10.76 12.34 -0.73
C THR A 645 -10.77 13.87 -0.68
N SER A 646 -9.63 14.51 -0.94
CA SER A 646 -9.50 15.98 -0.98
C SER A 646 -9.67 16.55 -2.39
N ASP A 647 -10.36 17.68 -2.50
CA ASP A 647 -10.50 18.43 -3.76
C ASP A 647 -9.16 19.06 -4.20
N VAL A 648 -8.28 19.38 -3.26
CA VAL A 648 -6.90 19.85 -3.55
C VAL A 648 -6.13 18.80 -4.33
N ASP A 649 -6.24 17.54 -3.93
CA ASP A 649 -5.52 16.44 -4.59
C ASP A 649 -6.11 16.15 -5.98
N LYS A 650 -7.43 16.20 -6.13
CA LYS A 650 -8.11 16.04 -7.44
C LYS A 650 -7.72 17.17 -8.39
N GLU A 651 -7.68 18.41 -7.90
CA GLU A 651 -7.26 19.57 -8.69
C GLU A 651 -5.80 19.45 -9.11
N ALA A 652 -4.88 19.21 -8.16
CA ALA A 652 -3.46 19.05 -8.44
C ALA A 652 -3.21 17.93 -9.46
N ALA A 653 -3.87 16.77 -9.29
CA ALA A 653 -3.75 15.66 -10.23
C ALA A 653 -4.27 16.05 -11.62
N THR A 654 -5.40 16.75 -11.71
CA THR A 654 -5.95 17.25 -12.97
C THR A 654 -4.98 18.22 -13.66
N ILE A 655 -4.37 19.14 -12.91
CA ILE A 655 -3.36 20.08 -13.43
C ILE A 655 -2.16 19.32 -13.99
N MET A 656 -1.62 18.36 -13.23
CA MET A 656 -0.46 17.58 -13.65
C MET A 656 -0.78 16.72 -14.89
N MET A 657 -1.95 16.10 -14.95
CA MET A 657 -2.37 15.31 -16.11
C MET A 657 -2.56 16.18 -17.35
N ASN A 658 -3.19 17.34 -17.22
CA ASN A 658 -3.30 18.32 -18.31
C ASN A 658 -1.92 18.79 -18.79
N ARG A 659 -0.96 18.96 -17.87
CA ARG A 659 0.43 19.28 -18.21
C ARG A 659 1.06 18.17 -19.06
N LEU A 660 0.91 16.90 -18.67
CA LEU A 660 1.43 15.77 -19.46
C LEU A 660 0.77 15.66 -20.84
N ILE A 661 -0.55 15.85 -20.92
CA ILE A 661 -1.29 15.87 -22.20
C ILE A 661 -0.73 16.97 -23.10
N LYS A 662 -0.54 18.18 -22.57
CA LYS A 662 0.03 19.30 -23.32
C LYS A 662 1.43 19.00 -23.82
N MET A 663 2.33 18.52 -22.96
CA MET A 663 3.71 18.16 -23.33
C MET A 663 3.73 17.09 -24.44
N ALA A 664 2.86 16.10 -24.37
CA ALA A 664 2.76 15.04 -25.39
C ALA A 664 2.16 15.51 -26.73
N ALA A 665 1.36 16.59 -26.72
CA ALA A 665 0.74 17.13 -27.92
C ALA A 665 1.63 18.13 -28.70
N GLU A 666 2.80 18.49 -28.17
CA GLU A 666 3.72 19.40 -28.87
C GLU A 666 4.26 18.77 -30.16
N GLY A 667 4.41 19.58 -31.22
CA GLY A 667 4.70 19.07 -32.57
C GLY A 667 6.03 18.32 -32.73
N ASN A 668 6.95 18.47 -31.77
CA ASN A 668 8.23 17.77 -31.70
C ASN A 668 8.28 16.67 -30.62
N SER A 669 7.14 16.36 -29.99
CA SER A 669 7.05 15.32 -28.95
C SER A 669 7.43 13.94 -29.50
N THR A 670 8.19 13.17 -28.73
CA THR A 670 8.46 11.76 -29.02
C THR A 670 7.34 10.82 -28.55
N LEU A 671 6.34 11.36 -27.86
CA LEU A 671 5.23 10.64 -27.23
C LEU A 671 3.90 11.09 -27.84
N SER A 672 3.00 10.14 -28.07
CA SER A 672 1.60 10.41 -28.40
C SER A 672 0.70 9.68 -27.42
N LEU A 673 -0.19 10.41 -26.74
CA LEU A 673 -1.07 9.84 -25.71
C LEU A 673 -1.96 8.74 -26.29
N ILE A 674 -2.00 7.61 -25.61
CA ILE A 674 -2.98 6.56 -25.89
C ILE A 674 -4.24 6.89 -25.07
N ALA A 675 -5.32 7.23 -25.77
CA ALA A 675 -6.58 7.59 -25.13
C ALA A 675 -7.20 6.39 -24.39
N PRO A 676 -7.85 6.62 -23.23
CA PRO A 676 -8.72 5.63 -22.62
C PRO A 676 -9.80 5.18 -23.61
N ALA A 677 -10.23 3.92 -23.50
CA ALA A 677 -11.27 3.38 -24.37
C ALA A 677 -12.55 4.22 -24.29
N GLY A 678 -13.12 4.57 -25.44
CA GLY A 678 -14.36 5.36 -25.52
C GLY A 678 -14.18 6.88 -25.33
N VAL A 679 -12.94 7.38 -25.18
CA VAL A 679 -12.67 8.82 -25.01
C VAL A 679 -11.91 9.36 -26.22
N THR A 680 -12.48 10.37 -26.91
CA THR A 680 -11.85 11.00 -28.10
C THR A 680 -11.08 12.27 -27.76
N ASN A 681 -11.53 13.05 -26.78
CA ASN A 681 -10.86 14.26 -26.29
C ASN A 681 -10.48 14.08 -24.82
N VAL A 682 -9.32 13.48 -24.57
CA VAL A 682 -8.86 13.14 -23.23
C VAL A 682 -8.51 14.39 -22.43
N THR A 683 -9.11 14.55 -21.27
CA THR A 683 -8.75 15.59 -20.30
C THR A 683 -8.00 15.01 -19.09
N GLY A 684 -7.34 15.85 -18.32
CA GLY A 684 -6.73 15.44 -17.06
C GLY A 684 -7.75 14.88 -16.07
N ALA A 685 -8.98 15.41 -16.07
CA ALA A 685 -10.08 14.91 -15.25
C ALA A 685 -10.49 13.47 -15.65
N ASP A 686 -10.34 13.10 -16.92
CA ASP A 686 -10.59 11.72 -17.37
C ASP A 686 -9.49 10.76 -16.90
N LEU A 687 -8.23 11.20 -16.90
CA LEU A 687 -7.09 10.38 -16.52
C LEU A 687 -7.00 10.07 -15.03
N ILE A 688 -7.67 10.86 -14.17
CA ILE A 688 -7.64 10.66 -12.71
C ILE A 688 -8.80 9.79 -12.18
N LYS A 689 -9.76 9.41 -13.03
CA LYS A 689 -10.89 8.54 -12.64
C LYS A 689 -10.42 7.15 -12.21
N ASP A 690 -9.36 6.65 -12.85
CA ASP A 690 -8.79 5.34 -12.58
C ASP A 690 -7.41 5.47 -11.91
N PHE A 691 -7.34 5.10 -10.63
CA PHE A 691 -6.08 5.03 -9.89
C PHE A 691 -5.91 3.67 -9.21
N LYS A 692 -4.69 3.42 -8.72
CA LYS A 692 -4.36 2.27 -7.87
C LYS A 692 -3.67 2.74 -6.60
N THR A 693 -3.82 1.93 -5.55
CA THR A 693 -3.00 2.00 -4.32
C THR A 693 -1.52 2.00 -4.69
N GLY A 694 -0.75 2.80 -3.96
CA GLY A 694 0.70 2.77 -4.00
C GLY A 694 1.28 1.71 -3.08
N SER A 695 0.48 1.18 -2.15
CA SER A 695 0.93 0.31 -1.07
C SER A 695 2.05 0.94 -0.24
N HIS A 696 2.02 2.27 -0.10
CA HIS A 696 2.96 3.12 0.62
C HIS A 696 2.32 3.73 1.87
N TYR A 697 1.51 2.94 2.57
CA TYR A 697 0.71 3.40 3.69
C TYR A 697 1.52 3.97 4.85
N VAL A 698 1.07 5.11 5.37
CA VAL A 698 1.62 5.82 6.54
C VAL A 698 0.50 6.40 7.42
N GLY A 699 0.83 6.88 8.62
CA GLY A 699 -0.03 7.78 9.40
C GLY A 699 -0.98 7.15 10.42
N THR A 700 -1.17 5.83 10.42
CA THR A 700 -2.15 5.17 11.31
C THR A 700 -1.83 5.20 12.81
N ALA A 701 -0.63 5.60 13.19
CA ALA A 701 -0.24 5.86 14.57
C ALA A 701 0.63 7.11 14.62
N LYS A 702 0.15 8.18 13.98
CA LYS A 702 0.91 9.40 13.66
C LYS A 702 1.65 9.98 14.85
N MET A 703 2.86 10.47 14.57
CA MET A 703 3.65 11.25 15.51
C MET A 703 3.21 12.73 15.52
N GLY A 704 3.10 13.31 16.71
CA GLY A 704 2.83 14.74 16.85
C GLY A 704 2.52 15.17 18.27
N ALA A 705 1.96 16.37 18.41
CA ALA A 705 1.52 16.86 19.71
C ALA A 705 0.19 16.21 20.12
N LYS A 706 0.06 15.82 21.38
CA LYS A 706 -1.16 15.18 21.90
C LYS A 706 -2.40 16.03 21.58
N GLY A 707 -3.40 15.40 20.95
CA GLY A 707 -4.67 16.04 20.59
C GLY A 707 -4.73 16.59 19.16
N GLU A 708 -3.61 16.61 18.42
CA GLU A 708 -3.65 16.82 16.98
C GLU A 708 -4.28 15.60 16.27
N ALA A 709 -4.88 15.85 15.10
CA ALA A 709 -5.54 14.80 14.34
C ALA A 709 -4.58 13.67 13.96
N GLY A 710 -5.06 12.43 14.09
CA GLY A 710 -4.30 11.19 13.88
C GLY A 710 -3.23 10.86 14.92
N VAL A 711 -2.88 11.79 15.83
CA VAL A 711 -1.70 11.62 16.70
C VAL A 711 -1.90 10.54 17.78
N VAL A 712 -1.00 9.56 17.77
CA VAL A 712 -0.94 8.42 18.69
C VAL A 712 0.36 8.39 19.50
N VAL A 713 1.47 8.87 18.92
CA VAL A 713 2.79 8.84 19.57
C VAL A 713 3.42 10.22 19.72
N ASP A 714 4.24 10.37 20.76
CA ASP A 714 5.04 11.56 20.99
C ASP A 714 6.33 11.59 20.13
N THR A 715 7.15 12.62 20.30
CA THR A 715 8.40 12.81 19.54
C THR A 715 9.53 11.84 19.91
N ASP A 716 9.36 11.03 20.95
CA ASP A 716 10.23 9.89 21.25
C ASP A 716 9.62 8.57 20.77
N THR A 717 8.56 8.66 19.96
CA THR A 717 7.80 7.56 19.38
C THR A 717 7.02 6.73 20.40
N LYS A 718 6.88 7.24 21.63
CA LYS A 718 6.15 6.58 22.71
C LYS A 718 4.65 6.79 22.55
N VAL A 719 3.88 5.72 22.74
CA VAL A 719 2.41 5.77 22.69
C VAL A 719 1.89 6.56 23.89
N TYR A 720 1.06 7.58 23.64
CA TYR A 720 0.46 8.36 24.71
C TYR A 720 -0.35 7.48 25.67
N GLY A 721 -0.29 7.78 26.98
CA GLY A 721 -0.95 6.95 28.00
C GLY A 721 -0.20 5.66 28.33
N THR A 722 1.02 5.47 27.80
CA THR A 722 1.87 4.34 28.16
C THR A 722 3.23 4.80 28.68
N SER A 723 3.87 3.94 29.47
CA SER A 723 5.18 4.19 30.06
C SER A 723 6.35 3.65 29.21
N ASN A 724 6.13 2.55 28.49
CA ASN A 724 7.20 1.78 27.84
C ASN A 724 6.77 1.10 26.51
N LEU A 725 5.73 1.63 25.84
CA LEU A 725 5.32 1.17 24.50
C LEU A 725 5.67 2.22 23.45
N PHE A 726 6.33 1.79 22.40
CA PHE A 726 6.78 2.63 21.29
C PHE A 726 6.26 2.11 19.96
N VAL A 727 6.09 3.00 18.99
CA VAL A 727 5.84 2.63 17.59
C VAL A 727 7.01 3.09 16.75
N VAL A 728 7.59 2.20 15.95
CA VAL A 728 8.72 2.46 15.06
C VAL A 728 8.49 1.76 13.73
N ASP A 729 7.63 2.35 12.91
CA ASP A 729 7.40 1.96 11.51
C ASP A 729 6.64 3.06 10.74
N ALA A 730 6.19 2.77 9.52
CA ALA A 730 5.45 3.69 8.66
C ALA A 730 4.20 4.33 9.31
N SER A 731 3.56 3.67 10.29
CA SER A 731 2.38 4.19 10.98
C SER A 731 2.65 5.50 11.72
N MET A 732 3.88 5.73 12.22
CA MET A 732 4.21 6.96 12.94
C MET A 732 4.48 8.16 12.03
N HIS A 733 4.63 7.95 10.72
CA HIS A 733 4.98 9.02 9.79
C HIS A 733 3.82 10.02 9.65
N PRO A 734 4.07 11.33 9.81
CA PRO A 734 3.02 12.35 9.75
C PRO A 734 2.58 12.72 8.34
N ASP A 735 3.35 12.36 7.31
CA ASP A 735 3.00 12.61 5.92
C ASP A 735 3.63 11.60 4.96
N LEU A 736 3.12 11.61 3.73
CA LEU A 736 3.77 10.95 2.60
C LEU A 736 5.06 11.70 2.22
N PRO A 737 6.19 11.00 2.02
CA PRO A 737 7.38 11.60 1.43
C PRO A 737 7.19 11.83 -0.07
N THR A 738 8.09 12.59 -0.67
CA THR A 738 8.08 12.89 -2.11
C THR A 738 8.36 11.67 -2.99
N GLY A 739 8.91 10.60 -2.41
CA GLY A 739 9.28 9.36 -3.08
C GLY A 739 8.63 8.11 -2.49
N ASN A 740 9.05 6.91 -2.91
CA ASN A 740 8.65 5.65 -2.27
C ASN A 740 9.14 5.59 -0.81
N THR A 741 8.30 5.06 0.09
CA THR A 741 8.45 5.25 1.54
C THR A 741 9.60 4.47 2.21
N GLN A 742 10.20 3.47 1.56
CA GLN A 742 11.12 2.57 2.26
C GLN A 742 12.36 3.26 2.83
N ALA A 743 12.96 4.23 2.11
CA ALA A 743 14.20 4.85 2.55
C ALA A 743 13.97 5.80 3.74
N ILE A 744 12.92 6.63 3.68
CA ILE A 744 12.59 7.53 4.79
C ILE A 744 12.20 6.75 6.06
N ILE A 745 11.53 5.59 5.92
CA ILE A 745 11.23 4.71 7.05
C ILE A 745 12.52 4.20 7.71
N MET A 746 13.53 3.83 6.93
CA MET A 746 14.83 3.39 7.47
C MET A 746 15.52 4.52 8.22
N VAL A 747 15.53 5.75 7.67
CA VAL A 747 16.09 6.93 8.33
C VAL A 747 15.36 7.24 9.64
N ALA A 748 14.03 7.20 9.62
CA ALA A 748 13.22 7.46 10.81
C ALA A 748 13.43 6.39 11.89
N ALA A 749 13.61 5.12 11.52
CA ALA A 749 13.89 4.04 12.45
C ALA A 749 15.26 4.18 13.15
N GLU A 750 16.30 4.58 12.40
CA GLU A 750 17.61 4.91 12.97
C GLU A 750 17.53 6.06 13.98
N ALA A 751 16.77 7.10 13.67
CA ALA A 751 16.55 8.22 14.57
C ALA A 751 15.73 7.82 15.81
N ALA A 752 14.68 7.01 15.63
CA ALA A 752 13.84 6.51 16.71
C ALA A 752 14.64 5.68 17.71
N ALA A 753 15.41 4.70 17.24
CA ALA A 753 16.22 3.84 18.11
C ALA A 753 17.19 4.65 18.98
N ALA A 754 17.84 5.67 18.39
CA ALA A 754 18.73 6.57 19.13
C ALA A 754 18.01 7.41 20.20
N ARG A 755 16.72 7.75 20.01
CA ARG A 755 15.90 8.46 21.01
C ARG A 755 15.50 7.54 22.14
N ILE A 756 15.00 6.36 21.82
CA ILE A 756 14.55 5.35 22.80
C ILE A 756 15.71 5.00 23.74
N LEU A 757 16.92 4.80 23.22
CA LEU A 757 18.11 4.53 24.04
C LEU A 757 18.46 5.69 25.01
N LYS A 758 18.19 6.95 24.64
CA LYS A 758 18.42 8.10 25.52
C LYS A 758 17.43 8.18 26.68
N LEU A 759 16.21 7.68 26.51
CA LEU A 759 15.21 7.64 27.59
C LEU A 759 15.58 6.66 28.72
N GLY A 760 16.28 5.58 28.38
CA GLY A 760 16.69 4.52 29.33
C GLY A 760 17.82 4.87 30.30
N GLY A 761 18.35 6.10 30.31
CA GLY A 761 19.29 6.57 31.32
C GLY A 761 20.77 6.26 31.09
N GLY A 762 21.22 6.14 29.83
CA GLY A 762 22.65 6.04 29.49
C GLY A 762 23.12 7.23 28.64
N SER A 763 23.98 8.07 29.18
CA SER A 763 24.89 8.87 28.35
C SER A 763 25.87 7.90 27.68
N THR A 764 25.51 7.42 26.50
CA THR A 764 26.46 6.82 25.56
C THR A 764 26.30 7.55 24.24
N THR A 765 27.19 8.51 24.02
CA THR A 765 27.51 8.96 22.66
C THR A 765 27.73 7.71 21.81
N PRO A 766 27.04 7.53 20.68
CA PRO A 766 27.38 6.46 19.76
C PRO A 766 28.86 6.61 19.43
N THR A 767 29.68 5.63 19.81
CA THR A 767 31.08 5.61 19.41
C THR A 767 31.08 5.60 17.89
N GLN A 768 31.48 6.73 17.30
CA GLN A 768 31.83 6.81 15.88
C GLN A 768 32.69 5.58 15.55
N PRO A 769 32.35 4.81 14.50
CA PRO A 769 33.26 3.81 14.00
C PRO A 769 34.59 4.52 13.71
N LYS A 770 35.64 4.14 14.44
CA LYS A 770 37.00 4.52 14.08
C LYS A 770 37.21 4.06 12.64
N PRO A 771 37.73 4.89 11.73
CA PRO A 771 37.98 4.45 10.35
C PRO A 771 38.98 3.29 10.40
N SER A 772 38.49 2.06 10.29
CA SER A 772 39.33 0.91 9.99
C SER A 772 39.69 1.05 8.53
N GLY A 773 40.98 1.20 8.25
CA GLY A 773 41.51 1.29 6.90
C GLY A 773 40.91 0.20 6.01
N ALA A 774 40.63 0.57 4.76
CA ALA A 774 40.06 -0.27 3.73
C ALA A 774 40.67 -1.68 3.75
N ALA A 775 39.93 -2.64 4.28
CA ALA A 775 40.16 -4.05 4.07
C ALA A 775 39.01 -4.55 3.23
N SER A 776 39.28 -4.79 1.95
CA SER A 776 38.36 -5.49 1.06
C SER A 776 38.17 -6.92 1.58
N SER A 777 37.10 -7.19 2.32
CA SER A 777 36.70 -8.55 2.63
C SER A 777 35.81 -9.07 1.49
N SER A 778 36.45 -9.72 0.51
CA SER A 778 35.78 -10.56 -0.48
C SER A 778 35.04 -11.69 0.23
N ILE A 779 33.72 -11.73 0.10
CA ILE A 779 32.91 -12.90 0.45
C ILE A 779 33.27 -14.01 -0.55
N VAL A 780 33.70 -15.16 -0.01
CA VAL A 780 34.19 -16.32 -0.75
C VAL A 780 33.04 -16.96 -1.54
N ALA A 781 33.19 -17.04 -2.87
CA ALA A 781 32.39 -17.89 -3.75
C ALA A 781 32.96 -19.32 -3.79
N PRO A 782 32.15 -20.36 -4.09
CA PRO A 782 32.63 -21.73 -4.17
C PRO A 782 33.53 -21.93 -5.40
N VAL A 783 34.64 -22.65 -5.21
CA VAL A 783 35.68 -22.94 -6.20
C VAL A 783 35.21 -24.01 -7.20
N ALA A 784 35.40 -23.74 -8.50
CA ALA A 784 35.45 -24.75 -9.56
C ALA A 784 36.81 -24.65 -10.30
N PRO A 785 37.36 -25.74 -10.85
CA PRO A 785 38.80 -25.86 -11.11
C PRO A 785 39.25 -25.18 -12.41
N THR A 786 40.40 -24.52 -12.32
CA THR A 786 41.18 -23.90 -13.41
C THR A 786 41.85 -24.91 -14.36
N PRO A 787 41.94 -24.59 -15.65
CA PRO A 787 43.09 -24.95 -16.49
C PRO A 787 44.01 -23.75 -16.78
N SER A 788 45.29 -24.07 -16.95
CA SER A 788 46.49 -23.21 -17.05
C SER A 788 46.56 -22.24 -18.26
N PRO A 789 47.45 -21.22 -18.21
CA PRO A 789 47.40 -20.05 -19.08
C PRO A 789 48.23 -20.18 -20.39
N VAL A 790 47.80 -19.45 -21.43
CA VAL A 790 48.57 -19.15 -22.64
C VAL A 790 48.73 -17.63 -22.75
N GLU A 791 49.95 -17.18 -23.02
CA GLU A 791 50.40 -15.78 -23.11
C GLU A 791 49.75 -14.98 -24.27
N PRO A 792 49.66 -13.63 -24.17
CA PRO A 792 49.18 -12.77 -25.24
C PRO A 792 50.31 -12.19 -26.12
N SER A 793 50.02 -12.09 -27.43
CA SER A 793 50.82 -11.39 -28.44
C SER A 793 50.21 -10.01 -28.76
N SER A 794 51.08 -9.11 -29.18
CA SER A 794 51.03 -7.64 -29.37
C SER A 794 50.03 -7.07 -30.40
N ALA A 795 49.46 -5.89 -30.05
CA ALA A 795 49.28 -4.58 -30.78
C ALA A 795 49.14 -4.52 -32.34
N PRO A 796 48.57 -3.47 -32.98
CA PRO A 796 48.52 -2.06 -32.54
C PRO A 796 47.28 -1.19 -32.93
N SER A 797 47.37 0.05 -32.45
CA SER A 797 46.49 1.23 -32.49
C SER A 797 46.13 1.80 -33.87
N ALA A 798 45.01 2.54 -33.94
CA ALA A 798 44.74 3.53 -35.00
C ALA A 798 44.00 4.77 -34.46
N SER A 799 44.47 5.92 -34.91
CA SER A 799 44.14 7.30 -34.53
C SER A 799 42.99 7.92 -35.34
N SER A 800 42.22 8.82 -34.72
CA SER A 800 41.24 9.72 -35.34
C SER A 800 41.88 11.03 -35.83
N PRO A 801 41.32 11.69 -36.86
CA PRO A 801 41.50 13.12 -37.08
C PRO A 801 40.20 13.93 -36.93
N ALA A 802 40.39 15.18 -36.49
CA ALA A 802 39.39 16.23 -36.33
C ALA A 802 39.23 17.07 -37.61
N GLU A 803 38.04 17.65 -37.82
CA GLU A 803 37.80 18.71 -38.81
C GLU A 803 37.06 19.90 -38.19
N THR A 804 37.50 21.09 -38.59
CA THR A 804 37.06 22.44 -38.20
C THR A 804 36.02 23.01 -39.20
N PRO A 805 35.20 24.02 -38.82
CA PRO A 805 34.02 24.42 -39.56
C PRO A 805 34.23 25.62 -40.51
N ILE A 806 33.37 25.72 -41.54
CA ILE A 806 33.26 26.87 -42.47
C ILE A 806 31.84 27.45 -42.39
N ALA A 807 31.75 28.78 -42.23
CA ALA A 807 30.53 29.59 -42.38
C ALA A 807 30.47 30.25 -43.77
N PRO A 808 29.29 30.70 -44.22
CA PRO A 808 29.16 32.11 -44.60
C PRO A 808 27.80 32.79 -44.27
N SER A 809 27.76 34.08 -44.59
CA SER A 809 27.00 35.23 -44.09
C SER A 809 25.64 35.61 -44.73
N VAL A 810 24.69 36.14 -43.90
CA VAL A 810 23.91 37.44 -43.95
C VAL A 810 23.26 37.88 -45.29
N PRO A 811 21.95 38.33 -45.39
CA PRO A 811 21.47 39.62 -44.88
C PRO A 811 19.98 39.76 -44.43
N SER A 812 19.61 41.01 -44.11
CA SER A 812 18.71 41.56 -43.08
C SER A 812 17.38 42.18 -43.56
N THR A 813 16.33 42.11 -42.72
CA THR A 813 15.17 43.05 -42.48
C THR A 813 14.22 43.42 -43.66
N PRO A 814 12.96 43.90 -43.47
CA PRO A 814 12.41 44.72 -42.36
C PRO A 814 10.97 44.39 -41.86
N ALA A 815 10.50 45.22 -40.92
CA ALA A 815 9.32 45.07 -40.06
C ALA A 815 8.02 45.77 -40.55
N ALA A 816 6.94 45.50 -39.76
CA ALA A 816 5.67 46.22 -39.54
C ALA A 816 4.47 45.88 -40.46
N PRO A 817 3.19 46.08 -40.05
CA PRO A 817 2.64 46.69 -38.80
C PRO A 817 1.45 45.93 -38.14
N ALA A 818 1.02 46.36 -36.95
CA ALA A 818 -0.36 46.22 -36.38
C ALA A 818 -1.28 47.33 -37.01
N PRO A 819 -2.63 47.44 -36.86
CA PRO A 819 -3.49 47.06 -35.72
C PRO A 819 -4.97 46.65 -36.05
N SER A 820 -5.79 46.29 -35.04
CA SER A 820 -7.18 46.79 -34.83
C SER A 820 -7.96 45.99 -33.75
N SER A 821 -8.44 46.71 -32.72
CA SER A 821 -9.62 46.39 -31.88
C SER A 821 -10.91 46.87 -32.63
N PRO A 822 -12.19 46.61 -32.25
CA PRO A 822 -12.82 46.42 -30.91
C PRO A 822 -13.84 45.23 -30.91
N ALA A 823 -14.73 44.91 -29.96
CA ALA A 823 -15.53 45.70 -29.02
C ALA A 823 -16.14 44.82 -27.91
N GLU A 824 -16.50 45.51 -26.85
CA GLU A 824 -17.12 45.13 -25.58
C GLU A 824 -18.64 44.90 -25.70
N SER A 825 -19.22 43.99 -24.91
CA SER A 825 -20.66 43.99 -24.60
C SER A 825 -20.92 43.61 -23.14
N ALA A 826 -21.90 44.30 -22.56
CA ALA A 826 -22.11 44.59 -21.15
C ALA A 826 -22.90 43.50 -20.36
N PRO A 827 -23.07 43.63 -19.02
CA PRO A 827 -23.34 42.52 -18.10
C PRO A 827 -24.83 42.33 -17.75
N SER A 828 -25.19 41.14 -17.27
CA SER A 828 -26.51 40.83 -16.70
C SER A 828 -26.48 40.70 -15.16
N THR A 829 -27.48 41.32 -14.55
CA THR A 829 -27.77 41.49 -13.12
C THR A 829 -28.22 40.22 -12.36
N PRO A 830 -28.00 40.13 -11.03
CA PRO A 830 -28.47 39.01 -10.20
C PRO A 830 -29.88 39.25 -9.60
N PRO A 831 -30.69 38.20 -9.34
CA PRO A 831 -31.98 38.33 -8.66
C PRO A 831 -31.90 38.19 -7.13
N ALA A 832 -32.96 38.70 -6.51
CA ALA A 832 -33.07 39.22 -5.15
C ALA A 832 -33.35 38.21 -4.02
N ALA A 833 -33.19 38.71 -2.79
CA ALA A 833 -33.34 38.04 -1.50
C ALA A 833 -34.81 37.82 -1.03
N THR A 834 -34.98 36.84 -0.13
CA THR A 834 -36.19 36.53 0.64
C THR A 834 -35.86 36.45 2.16
N PRO A 835 -36.83 36.54 3.10
CA PRO A 835 -36.76 37.41 4.26
C PRO A 835 -36.47 36.69 5.59
N ALA A 836 -36.00 37.44 6.58
CA ALA A 836 -35.68 36.98 7.93
C ALA A 836 -36.91 36.77 8.84
N PRO A 837 -36.90 35.79 9.78
CA PRO A 837 -37.79 35.76 10.93
C PRO A 837 -37.12 36.22 12.24
N SER A 838 -37.88 37.07 12.95
CA SER A 838 -38.01 37.38 14.39
C SER A 838 -36.95 36.99 15.44
N ASN A 839 -36.64 38.00 16.28
CA ASN A 839 -35.84 38.05 17.52
C ASN A 839 -35.81 36.79 18.43
N PRO A 840 -34.62 36.36 18.94
CA PRO A 840 -34.47 35.31 19.95
C PRO A 840 -34.68 35.82 21.39
N GLY A 841 -35.13 34.92 22.25
CA GLY A 841 -35.48 35.17 23.65
C GLY A 841 -34.32 35.67 24.51
N SER A 842 -34.63 36.63 25.39
CA SER A 842 -33.70 37.25 26.33
C SER A 842 -33.31 36.27 27.46
N GLY A 843 -32.15 35.62 27.33
CA GLY A 843 -31.52 34.84 28.39
C GLY A 843 -30.09 34.48 28.02
N THR A 844 -29.25 34.15 29.00
CA THR A 844 -27.92 33.55 28.76
C THR A 844 -27.98 32.04 28.98
N ALA A 845 -27.34 31.26 28.11
CA ALA A 845 -27.19 29.82 28.24
C ALA A 845 -26.21 29.46 29.38
N LYS A 846 -26.59 28.49 30.21
CA LYS A 846 -25.77 28.05 31.36
C LYS A 846 -24.53 27.28 30.89
N PRO A 847 -23.55 27.03 31.78
CA PRO A 847 -22.47 26.10 31.51
C PRO A 847 -22.94 24.80 30.85
N TYR A 848 -22.37 24.47 29.69
CA TYR A 848 -22.70 23.31 28.87
C TYR A 848 -24.09 23.27 28.22
N ASP A 849 -24.89 24.33 28.34
CA ASP A 849 -26.14 24.42 27.58
C ASP A 849 -25.87 24.67 26.09
N ARG A 850 -26.84 24.28 25.25
CA ARG A 850 -26.87 24.65 23.84
C ARG A 850 -26.99 26.16 23.72
N CYS A 851 -26.16 26.75 22.86
CA CYS A 851 -26.11 28.19 22.61
C CYS A 851 -26.14 28.52 21.10
N GLY A 852 -26.43 27.55 20.24
CA GLY A 852 -26.51 27.78 18.80
C GLY A 852 -26.69 26.51 17.97
N GLY A 853 -26.67 26.70 16.64
CA GLY A 853 -26.88 25.67 15.62
C GLY A 853 -28.09 25.95 14.73
N ASN A 854 -28.08 25.44 13.50
CA ASN A 854 -29.17 25.62 12.53
C ASN A 854 -30.53 25.27 13.13
N GLY A 855 -31.48 26.20 13.04
CA GLY A 855 -32.85 26.04 13.59
C GLY A 855 -32.99 26.25 15.10
N TYR A 856 -31.94 26.69 15.80
CA TYR A 856 -32.02 27.03 17.23
C TYR A 856 -32.50 28.48 17.46
N ASP A 857 -33.54 28.65 18.28
CA ASP A 857 -34.19 29.93 18.61
C ASP A 857 -33.99 30.38 20.07
N GLY A 858 -33.18 29.63 20.83
CA GLY A 858 -32.87 29.91 22.24
C GLY A 858 -31.67 30.84 22.45
N PRO A 859 -31.22 31.01 23.73
CA PRO A 859 -30.10 31.87 24.12
C PRO A 859 -28.81 31.63 23.34
N THR A 860 -28.31 32.64 22.62
CA THR A 860 -27.06 32.53 21.85
C THR A 860 -25.81 33.00 22.61
N GLN A 861 -25.99 33.56 23.79
CA GLN A 861 -24.91 34.08 24.64
C GLN A 861 -24.76 33.23 25.90
N CYS A 862 -23.54 32.80 26.20
CA CYS A 862 -23.25 32.04 27.42
C CYS A 862 -23.09 32.93 28.65
N GLU A 863 -23.30 32.37 29.84
CA GLU A 863 -22.97 33.03 31.10
C GLU A 863 -21.49 33.46 31.17
N SER A 864 -21.20 34.50 31.95
CA SER A 864 -19.86 35.09 32.08
C SER A 864 -18.81 34.03 32.47
N GLY A 865 -17.69 34.00 31.74
CA GLY A 865 -16.64 32.99 31.90
C GLY A 865 -16.79 31.77 30.96
N TRP A 866 -17.83 31.75 30.12
CA TRP A 866 -18.11 30.70 29.14
C TRP A 866 -18.25 31.29 27.73
N SER A 867 -17.87 30.53 26.72
CA SER A 867 -17.96 30.92 25.31
C SER A 867 -18.73 29.90 24.51
N CYS A 868 -19.65 30.37 23.65
CA CYS A 868 -20.39 29.50 22.75
C CYS A 868 -19.46 28.96 21.66
N LYS A 869 -19.35 27.64 21.54
CA LYS A 869 -18.49 26.97 20.57
C LYS A 869 -19.30 26.03 19.69
N VAL A 870 -19.20 26.25 18.38
CA VAL A 870 -19.79 25.38 17.35
C VAL A 870 -19.18 23.98 17.47
N GLN A 871 -20.04 22.98 17.61
CA GLN A 871 -19.65 21.57 17.59
C GLN A 871 -19.92 20.96 16.21
N ASN A 872 -21.02 21.37 15.57
CA ASN A 872 -21.36 21.11 14.18
C ASN A 872 -22.41 22.14 13.70
N ASP A 873 -22.81 22.05 12.43
CA ASP A 873 -23.76 22.98 11.78
C ASP A 873 -25.10 23.10 12.52
N TRP A 874 -25.51 22.08 13.26
CA TRP A 874 -26.80 22.02 13.96
C TRP A 874 -26.68 22.26 15.46
N TYR A 875 -25.47 22.34 16.03
CA TYR A 875 -25.30 22.39 17.48
C TYR A 875 -24.05 23.19 17.91
N SER A 876 -24.26 24.18 18.78
CA SER A 876 -23.21 24.91 19.50
C SER A 876 -23.47 24.87 20.99
N GLN A 877 -22.42 24.84 21.81
CA GLN A 877 -22.50 24.65 23.26
C GLN A 877 -21.62 25.63 24.03
N CYS A 878 -22.08 26.05 25.21
CA CYS A 878 -21.29 26.87 26.12
C CYS A 878 -20.18 26.06 26.79
N ILE A 879 -18.92 26.42 26.54
CA ILE A 879 -17.76 25.77 27.17
C ILE A 879 -16.91 26.82 27.93
N PRO A 880 -16.08 26.41 28.90
CA PRO A 880 -15.29 27.36 29.69
C PRO A 880 -14.39 28.21 28.80
N ALA A 881 -14.43 29.53 28.96
CA ALA A 881 -13.53 30.42 28.25
C ALA A 881 -12.11 30.20 28.79
N SER A 882 -11.19 29.71 27.96
CA SER A 882 -9.80 29.56 28.34
C SER A 882 -9.22 30.93 28.67
N LYS A 883 -8.64 31.09 29.87
CA LYS A 883 -7.92 32.31 30.26
C LYS A 883 -6.76 32.51 29.28
N ARG A 884 -6.89 33.43 28.33
CA ARG A 884 -5.73 34.00 27.62
C ARG A 884 -4.84 34.64 28.67
N SER A 885 -3.57 34.22 28.71
CA SER A 885 -2.53 35.05 29.27
C SER A 885 -2.48 36.35 28.46
N GLU A 886 -2.70 37.47 29.15
CA GLU A 886 -2.41 38.79 28.63
C GLU A 886 -0.91 38.92 28.39
N GLN A 887 -0.46 38.78 27.13
CA GLN A 887 0.68 39.54 26.62
C GLN A 887 0.37 40.00 25.20
N GLY A 888 -0.17 41.22 25.13
CA GLY A 888 -0.33 41.95 23.89
C GLY A 888 1.01 42.33 23.26
N THR A 889 1.05 42.19 21.94
CA THR A 889 1.70 43.11 20.98
C THR A 889 3.10 43.61 21.32
N THR A 890 4.12 43.01 20.71
CA THR A 890 5.42 43.69 20.50
C THR A 890 5.91 43.54 19.06
N VAL A 891 5.23 44.22 18.14
CA VAL A 891 5.70 44.48 16.76
C VAL A 891 6.69 45.67 16.72
N HIS A 892 7.25 46.10 17.85
CA HIS A 892 8.24 47.19 17.94
C HIS A 892 9.62 46.79 18.48
N LYS A 893 9.91 45.49 18.68
CA LYS A 893 11.25 45.03 19.13
C LYS A 893 12.08 44.28 18.09
N ARG A 894 11.57 44.07 16.86
CA ARG A 894 12.31 43.38 15.78
C ARG A 894 13.04 44.31 14.80
N MET A 895 12.78 45.63 14.83
CA MET A 895 13.49 46.61 13.98
C MET A 895 14.73 47.24 14.66
N ASP A 896 14.81 47.21 16.01
CA ASP A 896 15.97 47.76 16.74
C ASP A 896 17.17 46.81 16.84
N LEU A 897 16.95 45.51 16.61
CA LEU A 897 18.01 44.49 16.60
C LEU A 897 18.71 44.38 15.23
N LEU A 898 18.06 44.83 14.15
CA LEU A 898 18.62 44.83 12.79
C LEU A 898 19.40 46.13 12.48
N LYS A 899 19.04 47.27 13.09
CA LYS A 899 19.84 48.51 12.99
C LYS A 899 21.16 48.47 13.79
N ARG A 900 21.27 47.62 14.81
CA ARG A 900 22.52 47.43 15.60
C ARG A 900 23.54 46.49 14.97
N ARG A 901 23.24 45.86 13.83
CA ARG A 901 24.14 44.91 13.14
C ARG A 901 24.60 45.35 11.74
N GLY A 902 24.36 46.61 11.35
CA GLY A 902 25.03 47.23 10.20
C GLY A 902 24.77 46.60 8.82
N LEU A 903 23.70 45.83 8.65
CA LEU A 903 23.41 45.12 7.40
C LEU A 903 22.06 45.62 6.85
N VAL A 904 22.16 46.61 5.94
CA VAL A 904 21.32 46.89 4.74
C VAL A 904 21.11 48.42 4.56
N PRO A 905 21.31 48.98 3.34
CA PRO A 905 21.26 50.43 3.08
C PRO A 905 19.83 50.98 2.93
N ALA A 906 19.68 52.26 3.22
CA ALA A 906 18.43 53.01 3.12
C ALA A 906 18.01 53.24 1.65
N ILE A 907 16.77 52.92 1.30
CA ILE A 907 16.08 53.49 0.14
C ILE A 907 14.68 53.95 0.56
N VAL A 908 14.40 55.19 0.14
CA VAL A 908 13.26 56.05 0.42
C VAL A 908 12.02 55.58 -0.34
N ILE A 909 10.86 55.56 0.32
CA ILE A 909 9.56 55.41 -0.32
C ILE A 909 8.99 56.82 -0.58
N SER A 910 8.53 57.07 -1.81
CA SER A 910 7.52 58.08 -2.10
C SER A 910 6.43 57.47 -2.98
N GLU A 911 5.23 57.48 -2.41
CA GLU A 911 3.87 57.26 -2.95
C GLU A 911 3.48 55.88 -3.51
#